data_AF-A0A4P7JPZ7-F1
#
_entry.id   AF-A0A4P7JPZ7-F1
#
_cell.length_a   1.000
_cell.length_b   1.000
_cell.length_c   1.000
_cell.angle_alpha   90.00
_cell.angle_beta   90.00
_cell.angle_gamma   90.00
#
_symmetry.space_group_name_H-M   'P 1'
#
loop_
_entity.id
_entity.type
_entity.pdbx_description
1 polymer ?
#
loop_
_entity_poly.entity_id
_entity_poly.type
_entity_poly.pdbx_seq_one_letter_code
_entity_poly.pdbx_strand_id
1 'polypeptide(L)'
;MRITTMNKNKIAVAILASLLAAGCNGEQAAQAVTASAKEAPVYWQDLSVYKVNTEQPRATFVVYDDAAKVASDDYPSSPYYKLLNGNWKFHWSANPNEVPADFYKSDFDISAWSEIPVPSNWQMHGYDYPIYTNIEYPFPKNPPFVPADDNPTGAYRTTFTVPDNWDGQQVFIHFGGVNSGFYLYINGEEVGYSEGSKTAAEFNITKYLKDGDNILAAKVIRHTDGSYLEDQDFWRVSGIERDVYLHTAPNTHVRDFFAKSTLSNDYKDGILDLTIDISNKDEFAQTVKLDIQLTDANGKQVASKTESVIVLAGQQDSVSSQINIADVAPWSAETPNLYQLTIAAHYDNDTETQYIGEQIGFKTVELKDGQFLVNGKAILLKGVNRHEHDERTGHVVSREAMLADVKLLKENNFNAVRTAHYPNDPYFYHLADTYGLYIVDEANIESHGFHYKPTDTPANKPEFEGMHLDRIERMVERDKNHPSITFWSMGNEAGDGINYVKAYDWLKQRDDSRLTIYERAEQQSKYNKNTRPHQDAVTWMYKQVPKIKKEYLGKYPERPFFWVEYSHAMGNSNGNFKEYWDFVRAERQLQGGFIWDWMDQGLLKKDQNGNEFWAYGGDFEPEGVHNDGNFVLNGLVNPDRTPHPALFEVKKIYQELHFISLGQGTFELFNEKFFTDSSDTELEWRLIEDGVVVKTGNIDVVAPAQSKVAFSLANELSGLTVGKEYFINFYATAKGKHPLIDQGHLLASEQIMLQQGDINEFVSGASGEVSVNQQAELTQVSAGDANLLFNKNGYLTSYKVNGTELLQQPLKFNLWRAPTDNDFGGGKQNLVHRAQVWKTANDNQQGQGIKLVSSTANEAVLEQVVSLSDAESMVTYSYTINGLGEVKVDVDFGFSGNAKAKVEFNKPNGKKGKRNKYSEIPRIGSNFQMPVEFDQVTYYGRGPHENYWDRKNSAFVGIYQGEVKDLAFAYIRPQENGNRSDIRWATLTNKDGIGLKISGLPNFDFSAHHQPQSDFDPGLEKAQRHYTDIVKRDLVNVNVDFKQTGVGGDNSWGASAWQKYQLKPQDYRYSFTLTPIDKAPAYEAELAMKIGTHNELK
;
A
#
# COMPACT_ATOMS: atom_id res chain seq x y z
N MET A 1 25.11 47.69 -47.09
CA MET A 1 24.27 47.99 -48.27
C MET A 1 22.82 48.10 -47.82
N ARG A 2 22.23 49.29 -48.04
CA ARG A 2 20.81 49.76 -48.10
C ARG A 2 19.72 48.92 -47.38
N ILE A 3 19.12 49.40 -46.28
CA ILE A 3 18.01 50.42 -46.11
C ILE A 3 16.64 49.79 -46.51
N THR A 4 15.59 49.70 -45.66
CA THR A 4 14.69 50.77 -45.09
C THR A 4 13.85 50.21 -43.90
N THR A 5 13.89 50.79 -42.67
CA THR A 5 12.91 51.67 -41.92
C THR A 5 11.47 51.12 -41.69
N MET A 6 11.01 50.84 -40.44
CA MET A 6 10.63 51.68 -39.26
C MET A 6 9.22 52.32 -39.31
N ASN A 7 8.39 52.06 -38.29
CA ASN A 7 7.80 53.13 -37.48
C ASN A 7 7.42 52.66 -36.05
N LYS A 8 7.69 53.51 -35.06
CA LYS A 8 7.40 53.39 -33.61
C LYS A 8 6.54 54.59 -33.22
N ASN A 9 5.72 54.47 -32.18
CA ASN A 9 5.50 55.57 -31.23
C ASN A 9 5.00 55.04 -29.87
N LYS A 10 5.72 55.45 -28.83
CA LYS A 10 5.36 55.45 -27.39
C LYS A 10 5.67 56.87 -26.91
N ILE A 11 4.92 57.38 -25.93
CA ILE A 11 5.38 58.20 -24.78
C ILE A 11 4.16 58.48 -23.88
N ALA A 12 4.40 58.74 -22.60
CA ALA A 12 3.51 58.55 -21.46
C ALA A 12 3.36 59.81 -20.57
N VAL A 13 2.47 59.71 -19.56
CA VAL A 13 2.53 60.34 -18.19
C VAL A 13 1.85 61.71 -17.90
N ALA A 14 0.76 61.64 -17.11
CA ALA A 14 0.42 62.30 -15.82
C ALA A 14 -0.14 63.75 -15.62
N ILE A 15 -1.33 63.78 -14.94
CA ILE A 15 -1.73 64.50 -13.68
C ILE A 15 -2.34 65.93 -13.66
N LEU A 16 -3.62 65.97 -13.20
CA LEU A 16 -4.46 66.87 -12.34
C LEU A 16 -4.33 68.42 -12.28
N ALA A 17 -5.51 69.08 -12.25
CA ALA A 17 -5.93 70.24 -11.40
C ALA A 17 -7.44 70.60 -11.67
N SER A 18 -8.40 70.39 -10.73
CA SER A 18 -9.08 71.38 -9.81
C SER A 18 -9.97 72.46 -10.52
N LEU A 19 -11.13 72.98 -10.06
CA LEU A 19 -12.11 72.83 -8.96
C LEU A 19 -13.30 73.82 -9.25
N LEU A 20 -14.47 73.65 -8.60
CA LEU A 20 -15.55 74.63 -8.25
C LEU A 20 -16.81 74.85 -9.15
N ALA A 21 -17.91 74.22 -8.69
CA ALA A 21 -19.14 74.81 -8.09
C ALA A 21 -20.26 75.50 -8.91
N ALA A 22 -21.49 75.04 -8.58
CA ALA A 22 -22.82 75.69 -8.59
C ALA A 22 -23.46 76.01 -9.96
N GLY A 23 -24.72 75.72 -10.24
CA GLY A 23 -25.84 75.16 -9.48
C GLY A 23 -27.15 75.46 -10.23
N CYS A 24 -28.18 74.62 -10.09
CA CYS A 24 -29.61 74.99 -9.94
C CYS A 24 -30.50 73.74 -9.95
N ASN A 25 -31.24 73.60 -8.83
CA ASN A 25 -32.41 72.75 -8.58
C ASN A 25 -33.57 73.07 -9.55
N GLY A 26 -34.63 72.30 -9.76
CA GLY A 26 -35.21 71.05 -9.24
C GLY A 26 -36.37 70.68 -10.20
N GLU A 27 -36.84 69.44 -10.29
CA GLU A 27 -37.94 68.91 -9.45
C GLU A 27 -38.04 67.38 -9.55
N GLN A 28 -38.56 66.81 -8.48
CA GLN A 28 -38.66 65.39 -8.14
C GLN A 28 -39.69 64.61 -8.98
N ALA A 29 -39.32 63.38 -9.34
CA ALA A 29 -40.24 62.25 -9.40
C ALA A 29 -39.60 61.08 -8.63
N ALA A 30 -40.31 60.58 -7.62
CA ALA A 30 -39.86 59.47 -6.80
C ALA A 30 -39.77 58.18 -7.64
N GLN A 31 -38.60 57.56 -7.66
CA GLN A 31 -38.44 56.14 -7.96
C GLN A 31 -37.77 55.48 -6.77
N ALA A 32 -38.48 54.49 -6.22
CA ALA A 32 -38.01 53.61 -5.17
C ALA A 32 -36.72 52.91 -5.63
N VAL A 33 -35.63 53.16 -4.92
CA VAL A 33 -34.44 52.31 -5.00
C VAL A 33 -34.79 51.05 -4.22
N THR A 34 -35.21 50.01 -4.94
CA THR A 34 -35.16 48.65 -4.44
C THR A 34 -33.71 48.36 -4.05
N ALA A 35 -33.47 48.21 -2.75
CA ALA A 35 -32.23 47.65 -2.24
C ALA A 35 -32.06 46.29 -2.91
N SER A 36 -31.08 46.18 -3.81
CA SER A 36 -30.57 44.89 -4.29
C SER A 36 -30.12 44.13 -3.04
N ALA A 37 -30.81 43.03 -2.71
CA ALA A 37 -30.36 42.10 -1.70
C ALA A 37 -28.91 41.74 -2.02
N LYS A 38 -27.99 42.04 -1.10
CA LYS A 38 -26.63 41.50 -1.17
C LYS A 38 -26.78 39.99 -1.15
N GLU A 39 -26.43 39.31 -2.25
CA GLU A 39 -26.23 37.86 -2.23
C GLU A 39 -25.25 37.52 -1.11
N ALA A 40 -25.56 36.48 -0.32
CA ALA A 40 -24.67 36.01 0.73
C ALA A 40 -23.33 35.56 0.11
N PRO A 41 -22.19 35.76 0.80
CA PRO A 41 -20.90 35.35 0.28
C PRO A 41 -20.83 33.84 0.05
N VAL A 42 -20.33 33.43 -1.12
CA VAL A 42 -20.15 32.03 -1.52
C VAL A 42 -18.71 31.62 -1.18
N TYR A 43 -18.49 31.03 0.01
CA TYR A 43 -17.12 30.72 0.47
C TYR A 43 -16.43 29.62 -0.36
N TRP A 44 -17.15 28.57 -0.75
CA TRP A 44 -16.62 27.35 -1.40
C TRP A 44 -16.15 27.50 -2.86
N GLN A 45 -16.02 28.74 -3.34
CA GLN A 45 -15.43 29.10 -4.63
C GLN A 45 -14.55 30.36 -4.52
N ASP A 46 -13.97 30.62 -3.35
CA ASP A 46 -13.07 31.74 -3.08
C ASP A 46 -11.83 31.27 -2.33
N LEU A 47 -10.70 31.16 -3.07
CA LEU A 47 -9.41 30.67 -2.55
C LEU A 47 -8.88 31.47 -1.35
N SER A 48 -9.41 32.68 -1.12
CA SER A 48 -9.06 33.48 0.05
C SER A 48 -9.86 33.15 1.31
N VAL A 49 -10.92 32.33 1.20
CA VAL A 49 -11.86 32.00 2.28
C VAL A 49 -12.05 30.48 2.40
N TYR A 50 -11.07 29.81 3.00
CA TYR A 50 -11.10 28.37 3.29
C TYR A 50 -11.47 28.05 4.75
N LYS A 51 -11.62 29.07 5.59
CA LYS A 51 -12.10 28.96 6.97
C LYS A 51 -12.74 30.25 7.46
N VAL A 52 -13.81 30.15 8.24
CA VAL A 52 -14.53 31.26 8.87
C VAL A 52 -14.85 30.86 10.30
N ASN A 53 -14.40 31.64 11.29
CA ASN A 53 -14.64 31.44 12.72
C ASN A 53 -14.17 30.08 13.29
N THR A 54 -13.23 29.41 12.65
CA THR A 54 -12.57 28.23 13.23
C THR A 54 -11.58 28.65 14.31
N GLU A 55 -11.45 27.87 15.37
CA GLU A 55 -10.39 28.03 16.37
C GLU A 55 -9.00 27.76 15.77
N GLN A 56 -7.97 28.22 16.48
CA GLN A 56 -6.59 27.94 16.09
C GLN A 56 -6.27 26.45 16.29
N PRO A 57 -5.52 25.81 15.38
CA PRO A 57 -5.10 24.42 15.55
C PRO A 57 -4.32 24.21 16.85
N ARG A 58 -4.50 23.05 17.48
CA ARG A 58 -3.89 22.64 18.75
C ARG A 58 -3.64 21.13 18.76
N ALA A 59 -2.83 20.65 19.70
CA ALA A 59 -2.58 19.22 19.89
C ALA A 59 -3.87 18.45 20.26
N THR A 60 -3.91 17.16 19.93
CA THR A 60 -5.05 16.29 20.21
C THR A 60 -5.04 15.81 21.67
N PHE A 61 -5.73 16.55 22.54
CA PHE A 61 -5.98 16.13 23.91
C PHE A 61 -7.40 16.44 24.37
N VAL A 62 -7.83 15.71 25.39
CA VAL A 62 -9.08 15.92 26.13
C VAL A 62 -8.76 16.40 27.54
N VAL A 63 -9.64 17.24 28.08
CA VAL A 63 -9.55 17.74 29.45
C VAL A 63 -10.25 16.78 30.40
N TYR A 64 -9.69 16.57 31.59
CA TYR A 64 -10.20 15.68 32.63
C TYR A 64 -10.27 16.39 33.99
N ASP A 65 -11.09 15.83 34.89
CA ASP A 65 -11.28 16.23 36.29
C ASP A 65 -10.36 15.46 37.26
N ASP A 66 -9.62 14.47 36.75
CA ASP A 66 -8.73 13.61 37.50
C ASP A 66 -7.48 13.24 36.70
N ALA A 67 -6.30 13.32 37.33
CA ALA A 67 -5.03 12.91 36.76
C ALA A 67 -5.01 11.44 36.33
N ALA A 68 -5.70 10.54 37.05
CA ALA A 68 -5.72 9.12 36.70
C ALA A 68 -6.40 8.85 35.34
N LYS A 69 -7.41 9.65 34.98
CA LYS A 69 -8.13 9.54 33.70
C LYS A 69 -7.29 9.98 32.50
N VAL A 70 -6.35 10.91 32.71
CA VAL A 70 -5.37 11.30 31.68
C VAL A 70 -4.52 10.09 31.28
N ALA A 71 -4.10 9.28 32.25
CA ALA A 71 -3.24 8.12 31.99
C ALA A 71 -3.96 6.96 31.29
N SER A 72 -5.26 6.79 31.53
CA SER A 72 -6.06 5.76 30.84
C SER A 72 -6.59 6.19 29.47
N ASP A 73 -6.49 7.49 29.14
CA ASP A 73 -7.05 8.13 27.95
C ASP A 73 -8.53 7.76 27.69
N ASP A 74 -9.30 7.63 28.77
CA ASP A 74 -10.73 7.27 28.72
C ASP A 74 -11.57 8.55 28.52
N TYR A 75 -11.37 9.20 27.37
CA TYR A 75 -12.03 10.47 27.06
C TYR A 75 -13.57 10.42 27.10
N PRO A 76 -14.27 9.30 26.78
CA PRO A 76 -15.72 9.24 26.96
C PRO A 76 -16.18 9.42 28.41
N SER A 77 -15.32 9.14 29.40
CA SER A 77 -15.61 9.33 30.82
C SER A 77 -15.37 10.75 31.33
N SER A 78 -14.78 11.63 30.51
CA SER A 78 -14.51 13.00 30.91
C SER A 78 -15.81 13.79 31.07
N PRO A 79 -16.01 14.52 32.18
CA PRO A 79 -17.16 15.39 32.35
C PRO A 79 -17.11 16.62 31.43
N TYR A 80 -16.01 16.82 30.69
CA TYR A 80 -15.78 17.94 29.77
C TYR A 80 -15.88 17.53 28.29
N TYR A 81 -16.32 16.30 28.01
CA TYR A 81 -16.46 15.74 26.66
C TYR A 81 -17.87 15.19 26.42
N LYS A 82 -18.41 15.37 25.21
CA LYS A 82 -19.69 14.79 24.80
C LYS A 82 -19.70 14.40 23.33
N LEU A 83 -19.72 13.10 23.04
CA LEU A 83 -19.85 12.57 21.68
C LEU A 83 -21.21 12.91 21.06
N LEU A 84 -21.20 13.31 19.79
CA LEU A 84 -22.39 13.61 18.99
C LEU A 84 -22.61 12.63 17.82
N ASN A 85 -21.76 11.61 17.68
CA ASN A 85 -21.97 10.53 16.72
C ASN A 85 -23.32 9.82 16.92
N GLY A 86 -23.84 9.24 15.85
CA GLY A 86 -25.13 8.55 15.82
C GLY A 86 -25.91 8.89 14.57
N ASN A 87 -27.22 8.61 14.58
CA ASN A 87 -28.09 8.89 13.44
C ASN A 87 -28.50 10.37 13.45
N TRP A 88 -28.19 11.07 12.37
CA TRP A 88 -28.59 12.46 12.15
C TRP A 88 -29.64 12.51 11.04
N LYS A 89 -30.55 13.49 11.10
CA LYS A 89 -31.46 13.77 9.98
C LYS A 89 -30.64 14.24 8.79
N PHE A 90 -30.96 13.71 7.61
CA PHE A 90 -30.18 13.92 6.41
C PHE A 90 -31.06 14.15 5.18
N HIS A 91 -30.67 15.12 4.39
CA HIS A 91 -31.27 15.42 3.09
C HIS A 91 -30.17 15.65 2.05
N TRP A 92 -30.17 14.81 1.02
CA TRP A 92 -29.27 14.93 -0.12
C TRP A 92 -29.90 15.80 -1.23
N SER A 93 -29.10 16.67 -1.85
CA SER A 93 -29.51 17.52 -2.97
C SER A 93 -28.48 17.45 -4.09
N ALA A 94 -28.91 17.57 -5.35
CA ALA A 94 -28.01 17.45 -6.50
C ALA A 94 -26.95 18.57 -6.57
N ASN A 95 -27.26 19.75 -6.03
CA ASN A 95 -26.35 20.89 -5.97
C ASN A 95 -26.61 21.79 -4.76
N PRO A 96 -25.70 22.73 -4.43
CA PRO A 96 -25.82 23.59 -3.24
C PRO A 96 -27.03 24.51 -3.24
N ASN A 97 -27.60 24.83 -4.42
CA ASN A 97 -28.75 25.73 -4.56
C ASN A 97 -30.09 25.01 -4.37
N GLU A 98 -30.10 23.68 -4.48
CA GLU A 98 -31.29 22.84 -4.28
C GLU A 98 -31.48 22.36 -2.84
N VAL A 99 -30.50 22.62 -1.96
CA VAL A 99 -30.67 22.39 -0.52
C VAL A 99 -31.89 23.18 -0.03
N PRO A 100 -32.82 22.57 0.73
CA PRO A 100 -33.99 23.27 1.22
C PRO A 100 -33.62 24.58 1.92
N ALA A 101 -34.21 25.68 1.43
CA ALA A 101 -33.98 26.99 2.03
C ALA A 101 -34.35 26.94 3.51
N ASP A 102 -33.56 27.62 4.34
CA ASP A 102 -33.79 27.70 5.78
C ASP A 102 -33.76 26.36 6.55
N PHE A 103 -33.20 25.28 5.99
CA PHE A 103 -33.16 23.95 6.67
C PHE A 103 -32.51 23.99 8.07
N TYR A 104 -31.63 24.97 8.29
CA TYR A 104 -30.91 25.22 9.54
C TYR A 104 -31.78 25.93 10.61
N LYS A 105 -32.93 26.50 10.25
CA LYS A 105 -33.83 27.15 11.21
C LYS A 105 -34.50 26.14 12.13
N SER A 106 -34.75 26.57 13.36
CA SER A 106 -35.27 25.69 14.41
C SER A 106 -36.67 25.15 14.14
N ASP A 107 -37.50 25.91 13.43
CA ASP A 107 -38.89 25.61 13.08
C ASP A 107 -39.06 24.91 11.72
N PHE A 108 -37.96 24.66 11.00
CA PHE A 108 -38.01 23.92 9.74
C PHE A 108 -38.41 22.45 9.97
N ASP A 109 -39.39 21.95 9.21
CA ASP A 109 -39.90 20.58 9.33
C ASP A 109 -38.98 19.56 8.64
N ILE A 110 -38.37 18.68 9.44
CA ILE A 110 -37.50 17.58 8.99
C ILE A 110 -38.15 16.20 9.18
N SER A 111 -39.46 16.14 9.46
CA SER A 111 -40.15 14.87 9.71
C SER A 111 -40.08 13.91 8.52
N ALA A 112 -39.96 14.43 7.30
CA ALA A 112 -39.81 13.66 6.08
C ALA A 112 -38.35 13.30 5.72
N TRP A 113 -37.36 13.79 6.48
CA TRP A 113 -35.95 13.52 6.21
C TRP A 113 -35.56 12.12 6.66
N SER A 114 -34.69 11.50 5.87
CA SER A 114 -34.03 10.24 6.21
C SER A 114 -33.06 10.43 7.38
N GLU A 115 -32.55 9.32 7.90
CA GLU A 115 -31.42 9.32 8.83
C GLU A 115 -30.17 8.77 8.16
N ILE A 116 -29.01 9.28 8.57
CA ILE A 116 -27.70 8.77 8.18
C ILE A 116 -26.82 8.65 9.42
N PRO A 117 -26.02 7.57 9.58
CA PRO A 117 -25.03 7.52 10.65
C PRO A 117 -23.95 8.58 10.43
N VAL A 118 -23.47 9.17 11.52
CA VAL A 118 -22.32 10.06 11.56
C VAL A 118 -21.29 9.46 12.52
N PRO A 119 -20.04 9.24 12.08
CA PRO A 119 -19.49 9.51 10.75
C PRO A 119 -19.95 8.52 9.65
N SER A 120 -19.98 8.98 8.39
CA SER A 120 -20.15 8.15 7.20
C SER A 120 -19.82 8.91 5.90
N ASN A 121 -19.47 8.16 4.86
CA ASN A 121 -19.54 8.64 3.48
C ASN A 121 -20.92 8.35 2.89
N TRP A 122 -21.64 9.36 2.39
CA TRP A 122 -23.04 9.16 1.97
C TRP A 122 -23.18 8.22 0.76
N GLN A 123 -22.13 8.09 -0.06
CA GLN A 123 -22.06 7.14 -1.18
C GLN A 123 -22.22 5.69 -0.71
N MET A 124 -21.76 5.37 0.50
CA MET A 124 -21.91 4.04 1.10
C MET A 124 -23.32 3.78 1.66
N HIS A 125 -24.17 4.81 1.67
CA HIS A 125 -25.56 4.76 2.14
C HIS A 125 -26.59 4.97 1.04
N GLY A 126 -26.19 4.84 -0.24
CA GLY A 126 -27.09 4.84 -1.39
C GLY A 126 -27.47 6.22 -1.93
N TYR A 127 -26.80 7.28 -1.45
CA TYR A 127 -26.90 8.60 -2.05
C TYR A 127 -25.75 8.79 -3.03
N ASP A 128 -26.02 9.25 -4.26
CA ASP A 128 -24.95 9.50 -5.25
C ASP A 128 -24.09 8.22 -5.51
N TYR A 129 -22.89 8.34 -6.05
CA TYR A 129 -21.96 7.23 -6.30
C TYR A 129 -20.50 7.64 -6.05
N PRO A 130 -19.64 6.71 -5.59
CA PRO A 130 -18.20 6.95 -5.48
C PRO A 130 -17.61 7.04 -6.89
N ILE A 131 -16.60 7.90 -7.07
CA ILE A 131 -15.89 8.07 -8.36
C ILE A 131 -14.43 7.73 -8.12
N TYR A 132 -13.82 6.87 -8.93
CA TYR A 132 -12.39 6.63 -8.89
C TYR A 132 -11.68 7.29 -10.07
N THR A 133 -10.80 8.25 -9.77
CA THR A 133 -9.87 8.85 -10.74
C THR A 133 -8.50 9.03 -10.10
N ASN A 134 -7.46 8.78 -10.88
CA ASN A 134 -6.06 8.96 -10.49
C ASN A 134 -5.65 10.44 -10.62
N ILE A 135 -5.53 10.95 -11.86
CA ILE A 135 -5.00 12.31 -12.14
C ILE A 135 -6.09 13.29 -12.56
N GLU A 136 -7.15 12.82 -13.22
CA GLU A 136 -8.19 13.71 -13.72
C GLU A 136 -9.16 14.07 -12.58
N TYR A 137 -9.35 15.37 -12.34
CA TYR A 137 -10.42 15.84 -11.47
C TYR A 137 -11.78 15.32 -11.97
N PRO A 138 -12.71 14.90 -11.08
CA PRO A 138 -14.04 14.46 -11.48
C PRO A 138 -14.94 15.61 -12.00
N PHE A 139 -14.40 16.82 -12.12
CA PHE A 139 -15.07 18.03 -12.59
C PHE A 139 -14.12 18.88 -13.45
N PRO A 140 -14.65 19.84 -14.26
CA PRO A 140 -13.83 20.71 -15.09
C PRO A 140 -12.83 21.55 -14.29
N LYS A 141 -11.53 21.43 -14.60
CA LYS A 141 -10.47 22.20 -13.94
C LYS A 141 -10.46 23.67 -14.38
N ASN A 142 -11.02 24.55 -13.54
CA ASN A 142 -11.07 26.00 -13.72
C ASN A 142 -11.10 26.74 -12.36
N PRO A 143 -10.00 26.73 -11.56
CA PRO A 143 -10.00 27.32 -10.23
C PRO A 143 -10.33 28.84 -10.25
N PRO A 144 -11.06 29.36 -9.25
CA PRO A 144 -11.56 28.66 -8.05
C PRO A 144 -12.88 27.88 -8.29
N PHE A 145 -13.41 27.90 -9.51
CA PHE A 145 -14.75 27.41 -9.79
C PHE A 145 -14.81 25.88 -9.78
N VAL A 146 -15.86 25.35 -9.17
CA VAL A 146 -16.32 23.96 -9.30
C VAL A 146 -17.77 23.99 -9.82
N PRO A 147 -18.34 22.85 -10.30
CA PRO A 147 -19.69 22.85 -10.83
C PRO A 147 -20.70 23.38 -9.79
N ALA A 148 -21.60 24.26 -10.22
CA ALA A 148 -22.64 24.83 -9.35
C ALA A 148 -24.00 24.15 -9.56
N ASP A 149 -24.16 23.46 -10.68
CA ASP A 149 -25.34 22.74 -11.15
C ASP A 149 -25.27 21.23 -10.89
N ASP A 150 -24.06 20.66 -10.80
CA ASP A 150 -23.81 19.24 -10.48
C ASP A 150 -22.74 19.11 -9.39
N ASN A 151 -23.14 19.34 -8.14
CA ASN A 151 -22.24 19.31 -6.98
C ASN A 151 -22.99 18.80 -5.75
N PRO A 152 -23.11 17.46 -5.62
CA PRO A 152 -23.88 16.81 -4.58
C PRO A 152 -23.66 17.43 -3.20
N THR A 153 -24.75 17.79 -2.52
CA THR A 153 -24.70 18.53 -1.26
C THR A 153 -25.59 17.85 -0.21
N GLY A 154 -25.00 17.55 0.94
CA GLY A 154 -25.67 16.94 2.09
C GLY A 154 -26.05 17.96 3.15
N ALA A 155 -27.32 18.04 3.49
CA ALA A 155 -27.81 18.80 4.64
C ALA A 155 -28.04 17.85 5.82
N TYR A 156 -27.33 18.11 6.92
CA TYR A 156 -27.36 17.33 8.14
C TYR A 156 -28.03 18.13 9.25
N ARG A 157 -28.83 17.48 10.10
CA ARG A 157 -29.42 18.10 11.29
C ARG A 157 -29.56 17.11 12.44
N THR A 158 -29.19 17.55 13.64
CA THR A 158 -29.39 16.78 14.88
C THR A 158 -29.73 17.72 16.03
N THR A 159 -30.14 17.14 17.16
CA THR A 159 -30.41 17.87 18.40
C THR A 159 -29.46 17.39 19.49
N PHE A 160 -29.02 18.30 20.35
CA PHE A 160 -28.20 17.97 21.50
C PHE A 160 -28.53 18.86 22.69
N THR A 161 -28.22 18.38 23.89
CA THR A 161 -28.26 19.18 25.12
C THR A 161 -26.84 19.43 25.61
N VAL A 162 -26.60 20.62 26.14
CA VAL A 162 -25.35 20.94 26.84
C VAL A 162 -25.48 20.44 28.29
N PRO A 163 -24.49 19.71 28.83
CA PRO A 163 -24.50 19.31 30.24
C PRO A 163 -24.60 20.51 31.20
N ASP A 164 -25.40 20.39 32.27
CA ASP A 164 -25.63 21.47 33.24
C ASP A 164 -24.33 21.96 33.92
N ASN A 165 -23.34 21.07 34.09
CA ASN A 165 -22.04 21.40 34.68
C ASN A 165 -21.14 22.24 33.76
N TRP A 166 -21.58 22.56 32.54
CA TRP A 166 -20.86 23.45 31.61
C TRP A 166 -21.39 24.89 31.64
N ASP A 167 -22.35 25.20 32.51
CA ASP A 167 -22.87 26.56 32.66
C ASP A 167 -21.74 27.57 32.95
N GLY A 168 -21.79 28.72 32.28
CA GLY A 168 -20.77 29.77 32.36
C GLY A 168 -19.41 29.42 31.71
N GLN A 169 -19.24 28.23 31.14
CA GLN A 169 -18.01 27.84 30.43
C GLN A 169 -18.10 28.12 28.93
N GLN A 170 -16.93 28.09 28.27
CA GLN A 170 -16.86 28.09 26.82
C GLN A 170 -17.11 26.68 26.29
N VAL A 171 -18.06 26.57 25.36
CA VAL A 171 -18.40 25.31 24.69
C VAL A 171 -17.93 25.35 23.25
N PHE A 172 -17.22 24.29 22.86
CA PHE A 172 -16.66 24.11 21.53
C PHE A 172 -17.27 22.88 20.89
N ILE A 173 -17.43 22.93 19.57
CA ILE A 173 -17.74 21.75 18.76
C ILE A 173 -16.55 21.39 17.89
N HIS A 174 -16.24 20.10 17.82
CA HIS A 174 -15.16 19.50 17.06
C HIS A 174 -15.73 18.61 15.96
N PHE A 175 -15.28 18.82 14.73
CA PHE A 175 -15.49 17.91 13.60
C PHE A 175 -14.13 17.33 13.20
N GLY A 176 -13.93 16.02 13.37
CA GLY A 176 -12.62 15.38 13.13
C GLY A 176 -12.19 15.33 11.65
N GLY A 177 -13.16 15.41 10.73
CA GLY A 177 -12.95 15.41 9.29
C GLY A 177 -14.28 15.50 8.52
N VAL A 178 -14.39 16.45 7.60
CA VAL A 178 -15.58 16.66 6.76
C VAL A 178 -15.11 16.88 5.32
N ASN A 179 -15.63 16.10 4.39
CA ASN A 179 -15.20 16.10 2.99
C ASN A 179 -16.30 16.68 2.06
N SER A 180 -16.05 17.75 1.28
CA SER A 180 -14.77 18.48 1.14
C SER A 180 -14.74 19.86 1.86
N GLY A 181 -15.91 20.44 2.11
CA GLY A 181 -16.09 21.68 2.89
C GLY A 181 -17.52 21.84 3.39
N PHE A 182 -17.71 22.59 4.48
CA PHE A 182 -19.03 22.69 5.12
C PHE A 182 -19.30 24.00 5.85
N TYR A 183 -20.58 24.38 5.85
CA TYR A 183 -21.13 25.44 6.71
C TYR A 183 -21.72 24.84 7.98
N LEU A 184 -21.51 25.50 9.12
CA LEU A 184 -22.05 25.10 10.41
C LEU A 184 -23.08 26.13 10.91
N TYR A 185 -24.20 25.62 11.42
CA TYR A 185 -25.26 26.42 12.05
C TYR A 185 -25.65 25.85 13.41
N ILE A 186 -25.88 26.73 14.38
CA ILE A 186 -26.43 26.38 15.69
C ILE A 186 -27.65 27.24 15.94
N ASN A 187 -28.79 26.60 16.28
CA ASN A 187 -30.06 27.27 16.59
C ASN A 187 -30.56 28.26 15.52
N GLY A 188 -30.21 28.05 14.25
CA GLY A 188 -30.62 28.91 13.14
C GLY A 188 -29.62 30.02 12.78
N GLU A 189 -28.52 30.14 13.51
CA GLU A 189 -27.45 31.13 13.26
C GLU A 189 -26.22 30.46 12.64
N GLU A 190 -25.58 31.12 11.66
CA GLU A 190 -24.32 30.66 11.06
C GLU A 190 -23.17 30.83 12.07
N VAL A 191 -22.50 29.72 12.36
CA VAL A 191 -21.31 29.71 13.21
C VAL A 191 -20.07 30.00 12.38
N GLY A 192 -19.89 29.29 11.26
CA GLY A 192 -18.68 29.36 10.45
C GLY A 192 -18.62 28.37 9.28
N TYR A 193 -17.44 28.27 8.68
CA TYR A 193 -17.13 27.47 7.49
C TYR A 193 -15.72 26.89 7.58
N SER A 194 -15.49 25.70 7.03
CA SER A 194 -14.16 25.09 6.95
C SER A 194 -13.98 24.19 5.72
N GLU A 195 -12.76 24.18 5.17
CA GLU A 195 -12.25 23.23 4.17
C GLU A 195 -11.07 22.43 4.72
N GLY A 196 -10.50 21.50 3.94
CA GLY A 196 -9.38 20.66 4.34
C GLY A 196 -9.86 19.40 5.04
N SER A 197 -10.18 18.38 4.26
CA SER A 197 -11.06 17.26 4.69
C SER A 197 -10.45 16.26 5.68
N LYS A 198 -9.17 16.40 6.02
CA LYS A 198 -8.38 15.39 6.73
C LYS A 198 -7.79 15.86 8.06
N THR A 199 -8.10 17.08 8.47
CA THR A 199 -7.76 17.61 9.80
C THR A 199 -8.99 18.24 10.43
N ALA A 200 -9.02 18.32 11.76
CA ALA A 200 -10.20 18.78 12.47
C ALA A 200 -10.54 20.26 12.19
N ALA A 201 -11.82 20.60 12.38
CA ALA A 201 -12.32 21.96 12.47
C ALA A 201 -13.05 22.13 13.81
N GLU A 202 -12.59 23.08 14.63
CA GLU A 202 -13.18 23.43 15.92
C GLU A 202 -13.83 24.82 15.86
N PHE A 203 -14.98 24.99 16.51
CA PHE A 203 -15.68 26.29 16.61
C PHE A 203 -16.14 26.52 18.05
N ASN A 204 -15.89 27.70 18.60
CA ASN A 204 -16.54 28.13 19.83
C ASN A 204 -18.03 28.46 19.57
N ILE A 205 -18.92 27.65 20.12
CA ILE A 205 -20.37 27.78 19.91
C ILE A 205 -21.10 28.45 21.08
N THR A 206 -20.39 28.86 22.13
CA THR A 206 -20.95 29.37 23.40
C THR A 206 -22.07 30.39 23.20
N LYS A 207 -21.85 31.40 22.36
CA LYS A 207 -22.81 32.50 22.14
C LYS A 207 -24.06 32.12 21.33
N TYR A 208 -24.07 30.94 20.71
CA TYR A 208 -25.18 30.45 19.88
C TYR A 208 -26.08 29.45 20.64
N LEU A 209 -25.65 29.04 21.83
CA LEU A 209 -26.36 28.07 22.66
C LEU A 209 -27.56 28.71 23.37
N LYS A 210 -28.52 27.85 23.71
CA LYS A 210 -29.66 28.16 24.59
C LYS A 210 -29.86 27.02 25.57
N ASP A 211 -30.62 27.29 26.63
CA ASP A 211 -31.00 26.28 27.62
C ASP A 211 -31.79 25.12 26.98
N GLY A 212 -31.50 23.89 27.39
CA GLY A 212 -32.16 22.68 26.91
C GLY A 212 -31.70 22.23 25.52
N ASP A 213 -32.66 21.90 24.66
CA ASP A 213 -32.39 21.32 23.34
C ASP A 213 -31.85 22.36 22.36
N ASN A 214 -30.63 22.13 21.89
CA ASN A 214 -29.97 22.89 20.84
C ASN A 214 -30.05 22.14 19.51
N ILE A 215 -30.13 22.89 18.41
CA ILE A 215 -30.16 22.33 17.06
C ILE A 215 -28.82 22.58 16.39
N LEU A 216 -28.20 21.51 15.91
CA LEU A 216 -27.03 21.55 15.04
C LEU A 216 -27.49 21.28 13.61
N ALA A 217 -27.10 22.13 12.67
CA ALA A 217 -27.24 21.86 11.25
C ALA A 217 -25.91 22.09 10.51
N ALA A 218 -25.62 21.24 9.51
CA ALA A 218 -24.43 21.38 8.67
C ALA A 218 -24.78 21.21 7.19
N LYS A 219 -24.20 22.05 6.32
CA LYS A 219 -24.30 21.92 4.86
C LYS A 219 -22.94 21.49 4.32
N VAL A 220 -22.82 20.24 3.91
CA VAL A 220 -21.58 19.64 3.39
C VAL A 220 -21.63 19.59 1.88
N ILE A 221 -20.61 20.12 1.22
CA ILE A 221 -20.51 20.24 -0.24
C ILE A 221 -19.43 19.28 -0.75
N ARG A 222 -19.73 18.49 -1.79
CA ARG A 222 -18.83 17.47 -2.35
C ARG A 222 -17.59 18.06 -3.03
N HIS A 223 -17.75 19.17 -3.73
CA HIS A 223 -16.67 19.89 -4.39
C HIS A 223 -16.62 21.34 -3.94
N THR A 224 -15.46 21.76 -3.47
CA THR A 224 -15.14 23.17 -3.17
C THR A 224 -13.82 23.53 -3.86
N ASP A 225 -13.39 24.78 -3.78
CA ASP A 225 -12.06 25.17 -4.26
C ASP A 225 -10.93 24.45 -3.51
N GLY A 226 -11.17 24.04 -2.26
CA GLY A 226 -10.37 23.06 -1.52
C GLY A 226 -10.08 21.75 -2.24
N SER A 227 -11.02 21.26 -3.05
CA SER A 227 -10.86 19.99 -3.79
C SER A 227 -9.73 20.04 -4.83
N TYR A 228 -9.28 21.23 -5.26
CA TYR A 228 -8.10 21.36 -6.13
C TYR A 228 -6.78 20.93 -5.45
N LEU A 229 -6.75 20.86 -4.11
CA LEU A 229 -5.60 20.37 -3.33
C LEU A 229 -5.86 18.97 -2.72
N GLU A 230 -6.92 18.28 -3.13
CA GLU A 230 -7.31 16.94 -2.64
C GLU A 230 -7.48 15.97 -3.81
N ASP A 231 -6.48 15.94 -4.69
CA ASP A 231 -6.45 15.17 -5.94
C ASP A 231 -5.71 13.83 -5.81
N GLN A 232 -5.76 13.18 -4.63
CA GLN A 232 -5.12 11.88 -4.39
C GLN A 232 -5.66 10.76 -5.29
N ASP A 233 -4.82 9.78 -5.64
CA ASP A 233 -5.21 8.55 -6.35
C ASP A 233 -6.04 7.60 -5.46
N PHE A 234 -7.31 7.94 -5.23
CA PHE A 234 -8.26 7.21 -4.38
C PHE A 234 -9.72 7.45 -4.77
N TRP A 235 -10.68 6.92 -4.00
CA TRP A 235 -12.10 7.18 -4.21
C TRP A 235 -12.53 8.60 -3.82
N ARG A 236 -13.22 9.30 -4.73
CA ARG A 236 -13.87 10.59 -4.49
C ARG A 236 -15.23 10.39 -3.82
N VAL A 237 -15.21 10.34 -2.49
CA VAL A 237 -16.40 10.26 -1.61
C VAL A 237 -16.63 11.56 -0.83
N SER A 238 -17.71 11.66 -0.05
CA SER A 238 -18.05 12.89 0.69
C SER A 238 -18.87 12.59 1.95
N GLY A 239 -18.92 13.54 2.88
CA GLY A 239 -19.67 13.43 4.13
C GLY A 239 -18.86 13.83 5.35
N ILE A 240 -19.40 13.56 6.54
CA ILE A 240 -18.70 13.73 7.81
C ILE A 240 -17.93 12.43 8.06
N GLU A 241 -16.63 12.43 7.81
CA GLU A 241 -15.79 11.21 7.72
C GLU A 241 -15.27 10.75 9.10
N ARG A 242 -15.19 11.63 10.09
CA ARG A 242 -14.69 11.33 11.44
C ARG A 242 -15.60 11.91 12.53
N ASP A 243 -15.30 11.55 13.77
CA ASP A 243 -16.11 11.85 14.95
C ASP A 243 -16.49 13.34 15.08
N VAL A 244 -17.70 13.56 15.58
CA VAL A 244 -18.19 14.88 16.01
C VAL A 244 -18.45 14.84 17.50
N TYR A 245 -17.93 15.82 18.23
CA TYR A 245 -18.16 15.92 19.67
C TYR A 245 -18.13 17.37 20.17
N LEU A 246 -18.66 17.58 21.37
CA LEU A 246 -18.51 18.82 22.11
C LEU A 246 -17.43 18.66 23.19
N HIS A 247 -16.75 19.76 23.47
CA HIS A 247 -15.95 19.87 24.69
C HIS A 247 -16.11 21.25 25.32
N THR A 248 -15.74 21.38 26.59
CA THR A 248 -15.85 22.64 27.33
C THR A 248 -14.53 23.06 27.97
N ALA A 249 -14.37 24.35 28.19
CA ALA A 249 -13.29 24.91 28.99
C ALA A 249 -13.75 26.18 29.74
N PRO A 250 -13.23 26.46 30.94
CA PRO A 250 -13.45 27.75 31.60
C PRO A 250 -12.91 28.92 30.75
N ASN A 251 -13.30 30.15 31.08
CA ASN A 251 -12.84 31.35 30.37
C ASN A 251 -11.31 31.47 30.31
N THR A 252 -10.65 31.11 31.42
CA THR A 252 -9.20 30.94 31.49
C THR A 252 -8.87 29.46 31.46
N HIS A 253 -8.16 28.99 30.44
CA HIS A 253 -7.83 27.57 30.27
C HIS A 253 -6.52 27.37 29.52
N VAL A 254 -5.94 26.17 29.66
CA VAL A 254 -4.85 25.72 28.77
C VAL A 254 -5.43 25.42 27.39
N ARG A 255 -4.96 26.15 26.38
CA ARG A 255 -5.41 26.04 24.98
C ARG A 255 -4.65 24.94 24.24
N ASP A 256 -3.34 24.87 24.45
CA ASP A 256 -2.44 23.99 23.70
C ASP A 256 -1.17 23.70 24.51
N PHE A 257 -0.44 22.65 24.16
CA PHE A 257 0.91 22.44 24.64
C PHE A 257 1.76 21.72 23.58
N PHE A 258 3.08 21.95 23.65
CA PHE A 258 4.06 21.25 22.83
C PHE A 258 5.13 20.62 23.72
N ALA A 259 5.20 19.29 23.73
CA ALA A 259 6.17 18.49 24.46
C ALA A 259 7.27 17.96 23.53
N LYS A 260 8.40 18.67 23.42
CA LYS A 260 9.57 18.17 22.69
C LYS A 260 10.42 17.28 23.62
N SER A 261 10.39 15.97 23.39
CA SER A 261 11.11 14.98 24.20
C SER A 261 12.31 14.39 23.46
N THR A 262 13.47 15.04 23.58
CA THR A 262 14.72 14.63 22.92
C THR A 262 15.69 13.95 23.89
N LEU A 263 16.81 13.46 23.38
CA LEU A 263 17.87 12.82 24.17
C LEU A 263 19.18 13.62 24.10
N SER A 264 19.96 13.52 25.17
CA SER A 264 21.30 14.10 25.32
C SER A 264 22.26 13.10 25.97
N ASN A 265 23.51 13.51 26.19
CA ASN A 265 24.54 12.70 26.86
C ASN A 265 24.70 11.28 26.28
N ASP A 266 25.03 11.21 24.99
CA ASP A 266 25.13 9.94 24.24
C ASP A 266 23.79 9.16 24.20
N TYR A 267 22.71 9.92 24.01
CA TYR A 267 21.33 9.43 23.89
C TYR A 267 20.77 8.70 25.13
N LYS A 268 21.27 9.03 26.33
CA LYS A 268 20.87 8.38 27.60
C LYS A 268 19.94 9.23 28.46
N ASP A 269 20.16 10.54 28.47
CA ASP A 269 19.41 11.45 29.32
C ASP A 269 18.32 12.14 28.50
N GLY A 270 17.09 12.17 29.01
CA GLY A 270 15.95 12.82 28.37
C GLY A 270 15.91 14.32 28.65
N ILE A 271 15.56 15.10 27.63
CA ILE A 271 15.25 16.52 27.73
C ILE A 271 13.80 16.70 27.30
N LEU A 272 12.95 17.14 28.22
CA LEU A 272 11.59 17.57 27.92
C LEU A 272 11.56 19.11 27.89
N ASP A 273 11.47 19.65 26.68
CA ASP A 273 11.18 21.06 26.43
C ASP A 273 9.67 21.23 26.22
N LEU A 274 8.99 21.76 27.24
CA LEU A 274 7.54 21.89 27.28
C LEU A 274 7.13 23.36 27.15
N THR A 275 6.30 23.67 26.17
CA THR A 275 5.59 24.96 26.07
C THR A 275 4.11 24.72 26.31
N ILE A 276 3.48 25.50 27.18
CA ILE A 276 2.05 25.43 27.50
C ILE A 276 1.45 26.80 27.20
N ASP A 277 0.41 26.85 26.36
CA ASP A 277 -0.29 28.06 25.97
C ASP A 277 -1.59 28.20 26.76
N ILE A 278 -1.79 29.35 27.39
CA ILE A 278 -2.95 29.65 28.21
C ILE A 278 -3.73 30.79 27.55
N SER A 279 -5.05 30.65 27.47
CA SER A 279 -5.96 31.69 27.02
C SER A 279 -6.80 32.18 28.18
N ASN A 280 -6.92 33.51 28.34
CA ASN A 280 -7.80 34.15 29.30
C ASN A 280 -8.85 35.00 28.57
N LYS A 281 -10.13 34.62 28.69
CA LYS A 281 -11.28 35.38 28.16
C LYS A 281 -12.05 36.17 29.21
N ASP A 282 -11.60 36.15 30.47
CA ASP A 282 -12.18 36.96 31.53
C ASP A 282 -11.86 38.46 31.36
N GLU A 283 -12.62 39.31 32.06
CA GLU A 283 -12.44 40.76 32.07
C GLU A 283 -11.28 41.22 32.97
N PHE A 284 -10.64 40.30 33.69
CA PHE A 284 -9.53 40.57 34.61
C PHE A 284 -8.37 39.59 34.39
N ALA A 285 -7.19 39.97 34.85
CA ALA A 285 -6.02 39.12 34.79
C ALA A 285 -6.15 37.92 35.72
N GLN A 286 -5.64 36.77 35.29
CA GLN A 286 -5.78 35.49 35.96
C GLN A 286 -4.41 34.87 36.17
N THR A 287 -4.15 34.37 37.38
CA THR A 287 -2.95 33.60 37.67
C THR A 287 -3.27 32.13 37.45
N VAL A 288 -2.49 31.47 36.59
CA VAL A 288 -2.60 30.03 36.37
C VAL A 288 -1.36 29.35 36.90
N LYS A 289 -1.53 28.42 37.84
CA LYS A 289 -0.48 27.55 38.36
C LYS A 289 -0.54 26.20 37.64
N LEU A 290 0.59 25.74 37.13
CA LEU A 290 0.68 24.50 36.36
C LEU A 290 1.56 23.52 37.14
N ASP A 291 1.00 22.40 37.57
CA ASP A 291 1.76 21.28 38.14
C ASP A 291 1.99 20.24 37.03
N ILE A 292 3.23 20.14 36.57
CA ILE A 292 3.68 19.24 35.51
C ILE A 292 4.26 17.99 36.17
N GLN A 293 3.78 16.82 35.78
CA GLN A 293 4.24 15.52 36.25
C GLN A 293 4.58 14.62 35.06
N LEU A 294 5.68 13.86 35.18
CA LEU A 294 6.04 12.82 34.24
C LEU A 294 6.19 11.49 34.97
N THR A 295 5.50 10.45 34.50
CA THR A 295 5.59 9.09 35.04
C THR A 295 6.06 8.09 33.99
N ASP A 296 6.84 7.08 34.40
CA ASP A 296 7.25 5.99 33.52
C ASP A 296 6.13 4.95 33.31
N ALA A 297 6.38 3.95 32.47
CA ALA A 297 5.42 2.88 32.17
C ALA A 297 4.98 2.04 33.39
N ASN A 298 5.69 2.11 34.53
CA ASN A 298 5.30 1.46 35.78
C ASN A 298 4.52 2.40 36.72
N GLY A 299 4.21 3.62 36.27
CA GLY A 299 3.53 4.65 37.05
C GLY A 299 4.45 5.36 38.06
N LYS A 300 5.78 5.17 37.99
CA LYS A 300 6.71 5.88 38.88
C LYS A 300 6.94 7.28 38.36
N GLN A 301 6.75 8.29 39.20
CA GLN A 301 7.12 9.66 38.90
C GLN A 301 8.64 9.80 38.70
N VAL A 302 9.03 10.24 37.51
CA VAL A 302 10.44 10.47 37.14
C VAL A 302 10.80 11.95 37.12
N ALA A 303 9.81 12.83 36.96
CA ALA A 303 9.99 14.27 37.09
C ALA A 303 8.71 14.97 37.54
N SER A 304 8.88 16.15 38.15
CA SER A 304 7.79 17.08 38.43
C SER A 304 8.30 18.50 38.45
N LYS A 305 7.47 19.45 38.03
CA LYS A 305 7.78 20.88 38.09
C LYS A 305 6.50 21.68 38.26
N THR A 306 6.61 22.81 38.94
CA THR A 306 5.51 23.76 39.08
C THR A 306 5.91 25.07 38.41
N GLU A 307 5.04 25.59 37.57
CA GLU A 307 5.18 26.89 36.92
C GLU A 307 3.97 27.76 37.22
N SER A 308 4.07 29.06 36.96
CA SER A 308 2.93 29.97 37.07
C SER A 308 3.05 31.10 36.06
N VAL A 309 1.90 31.55 35.55
CA VAL A 309 1.80 32.68 34.61
C VAL A 309 0.61 33.56 34.97
N ILE A 310 0.76 34.87 34.77
CA ILE A 310 -0.35 35.81 34.88
C ILE A 310 -0.77 36.16 33.46
N VAL A 311 -1.96 35.74 33.06
CA VAL A 311 -2.51 36.03 31.73
C VAL A 311 -3.46 37.22 31.86
N LEU A 312 -3.18 38.30 31.14
CA LEU A 312 -4.01 39.50 31.16
C LEU A 312 -5.40 39.23 30.55
N ALA A 313 -6.38 40.03 30.95
CA ALA A 313 -7.75 39.98 30.46
C ALA A 313 -7.82 39.97 28.92
N GLY A 314 -8.53 38.99 28.35
CA GLY A 314 -8.70 38.85 26.91
C GLY A 314 -7.43 38.49 26.11
N GLN A 315 -6.32 38.13 26.78
CA GLN A 315 -5.04 37.82 26.13
C GLN A 315 -4.72 36.32 26.17
N GLN A 316 -3.67 35.94 25.43
CA GLN A 316 -3.00 34.64 25.54
C GLN A 316 -1.55 34.86 25.96
N ASP A 317 -1.01 33.92 26.73
CA ASP A 317 0.40 33.90 27.12
C ASP A 317 0.89 32.45 27.22
N SER A 318 2.20 32.24 27.28
CA SER A 318 2.81 30.91 27.28
C SER A 318 3.81 30.74 28.42
N VAL A 319 3.88 29.52 28.95
CA VAL A 319 4.92 29.08 29.88
C VAL A 319 5.84 28.13 29.15
N SER A 320 7.16 28.36 29.24
CA SER A 320 8.17 27.44 28.74
C SER A 320 8.97 26.84 29.89
N SER A 321 9.09 25.51 29.89
CA SER A 321 9.74 24.75 30.94
C SER A 321 10.62 23.66 30.36
N GLN A 322 11.90 23.65 30.73
CA GLN A 322 12.82 22.55 30.41
C GLN A 322 13.01 21.66 31.65
N ILE A 323 12.92 20.35 31.44
CA ILE A 323 13.10 19.32 32.46
C ILE A 323 14.10 18.27 31.94
N ASN A 324 15.20 18.08 32.66
CA ASN A 324 16.22 17.07 32.34
C ASN A 324 16.00 15.83 33.22
N ILE A 325 15.97 14.64 32.61
CA ILE A 325 15.78 13.36 33.30
C ILE A 325 16.95 12.46 32.96
N ALA A 326 17.68 11.99 33.97
CA ALA A 326 18.80 11.08 33.76
C ALA A 326 18.31 9.67 33.44
N ASP A 327 19.04 8.96 32.57
CA ASP A 327 18.87 7.53 32.30
C ASP A 327 17.42 7.14 31.94
N VAL A 328 16.86 7.81 30.92
CA VAL A 328 15.52 7.50 30.42
C VAL A 328 15.54 6.23 29.57
N ALA A 329 14.40 5.54 29.49
CA ALA A 329 14.19 4.50 28.51
C ALA A 329 13.81 5.16 27.16
N PRO A 330 14.67 5.10 26.11
CA PRO A 330 14.37 5.77 24.85
C PRO A 330 13.25 5.09 24.08
N TRP A 331 12.49 5.87 23.32
CA TRP A 331 11.50 5.35 22.39
C TRP A 331 12.17 4.98 21.05
N SER A 332 11.79 3.83 20.49
CA SER A 332 12.08 3.40 19.11
C SER A 332 10.97 2.47 18.61
N ALA A 333 10.93 2.16 17.31
CA ALA A 333 9.99 1.17 16.78
C ALA A 333 10.22 -0.27 17.30
N GLU A 334 11.41 -0.57 17.82
CA GLU A 334 11.72 -1.86 18.48
C GLU A 334 11.32 -1.86 19.97
N THR A 335 11.48 -0.71 20.63
CA THR A 335 11.23 -0.50 22.07
C THR A 335 10.40 0.78 22.27
N PRO A 336 9.07 0.72 22.12
CA PRO A 336 8.20 1.89 22.20
C PRO A 336 7.96 2.33 23.65
N ASN A 337 9.02 2.72 24.35
CA ASN A 337 8.92 3.19 25.74
C ASN A 337 8.21 4.54 25.79
N LEU A 338 7.09 4.60 26.51
CA LEU A 338 6.28 5.79 26.68
C LEU A 338 6.26 6.24 28.14
N TYR A 339 6.16 7.55 28.32
CA TYR A 339 6.00 8.23 29.59
C TYR A 339 4.70 9.03 29.57
N GLN A 340 3.95 9.00 30.67
CA GLN A 340 2.75 9.81 30.79
C GLN A 340 3.12 11.21 31.27
N LEU A 341 2.90 12.22 30.42
CA LEU A 341 2.90 13.63 30.81
C LEU A 341 1.51 13.99 31.36
N THR A 342 1.45 14.61 32.53
CA THR A 342 0.21 15.13 33.11
C THR A 342 0.45 16.57 33.56
N ILE A 343 -0.45 17.46 33.17
CA ILE A 343 -0.44 18.88 33.52
C ILE A 343 -1.74 19.17 34.26
N ALA A 344 -1.61 19.52 35.54
CA ALA A 344 -2.73 20.03 36.34
C ALA A 344 -2.71 21.55 36.33
N ALA A 345 -3.75 22.17 35.76
CA ALA A 345 -3.93 23.60 35.71
C ALA A 345 -4.87 24.05 36.82
N HIS A 346 -4.34 24.87 37.73
CA HIS A 346 -5.08 25.51 38.82
C HIS A 346 -5.28 26.98 38.47
N TYR A 347 -6.53 27.43 38.55
CA TYR A 347 -6.92 28.80 38.22
C TYR A 347 -7.36 29.55 39.49
N ASP A 348 -7.49 30.88 39.41
CA ASP A 348 -8.04 31.67 40.52
C ASP A 348 -9.57 31.46 40.68
N ASN A 349 -10.13 32.03 41.76
CA ASN A 349 -11.57 32.13 42.04
C ASN A 349 -12.33 30.80 42.17
N ASP A 350 -11.72 29.78 42.77
CA ASP A 350 -12.32 28.46 43.01
C ASP A 350 -12.79 27.72 41.74
N THR A 351 -12.26 28.09 40.56
CA THR A 351 -12.45 27.33 39.32
C THR A 351 -11.82 25.95 39.46
N GLU A 352 -12.52 24.90 39.03
CA GLU A 352 -12.04 23.52 39.14
C GLU A 352 -10.67 23.33 38.46
N THR A 353 -9.79 22.59 39.12
CA THR A 353 -8.52 22.15 38.53
C THR A 353 -8.80 21.27 37.33
N GLN A 354 -8.14 21.57 36.21
CA GLN A 354 -8.23 20.77 35.00
C GLN A 354 -6.95 19.97 34.78
N TYR A 355 -7.10 18.73 34.33
CA TYR A 355 -6.01 17.83 34.01
C TYR A 355 -5.97 17.57 32.51
N ILE A 356 -4.81 17.76 31.90
CA ILE A 356 -4.54 17.41 30.50
C ILE A 356 -3.23 16.63 30.41
N GLY A 357 -2.99 15.99 29.27
CA GLY A 357 -1.73 15.32 29.01
C GLY A 357 -1.83 14.28 27.92
N GLU A 358 -0.67 13.76 27.53
CA GLU A 358 -0.51 12.77 26.48
C GLU A 358 0.67 11.85 26.85
N GLN A 359 0.75 10.69 26.20
CA GLN A 359 1.93 9.84 26.28
C GLN A 359 3.03 10.41 25.37
N ILE A 360 4.24 10.56 25.90
CA ILE A 360 5.41 11.05 25.16
C ILE A 360 6.52 10.00 25.15
N GLY A 361 7.42 10.07 24.18
CA GLY A 361 8.58 9.18 24.07
C GLY A 361 9.86 9.95 23.86
N PHE A 362 10.90 9.64 24.63
CA PHE A 362 12.21 10.29 24.45
C PHE A 362 12.92 9.73 23.22
N LYS A 363 13.04 10.54 22.18
CA LYS A 363 13.63 10.17 20.90
C LYS A 363 14.34 11.36 20.29
N THR A 364 15.54 11.15 19.76
CA THR A 364 16.21 12.14 18.89
C THR A 364 16.18 11.66 17.46
N VAL A 365 15.67 12.52 16.57
CA VAL A 365 15.81 12.40 15.11
C VAL A 365 16.81 13.44 14.65
N GLU A 366 17.79 13.02 13.85
CA GLU A 366 18.79 13.95 13.33
C GLU A 366 19.32 13.54 11.95
N LEU A 367 19.83 14.53 11.24
CA LEU A 367 20.59 14.35 10.01
C LEU A 367 22.08 14.50 10.32
N LYS A 368 22.84 13.41 10.19
CA LYS A 368 24.27 13.41 10.49
C LYS A 368 25.06 12.59 9.47
N ASP A 369 26.13 13.18 8.96
CA ASP A 369 27.02 12.57 7.96
C ASP A 369 26.27 11.97 6.75
N GLY A 370 25.19 12.61 6.31
CA GLY A 370 24.36 12.17 5.18
C GLY A 370 23.43 10.98 5.47
N GLN A 371 23.15 10.70 6.74
CA GLN A 371 22.22 9.67 7.17
C GLN A 371 21.16 10.26 8.11
N PHE A 372 19.93 9.76 7.99
CA PHE A 372 18.89 9.91 8.98
C PHE A 372 19.18 8.97 10.16
N LEU A 373 19.25 9.53 11.37
CA LEU A 373 19.49 8.77 12.58
C LEU A 373 18.28 8.83 13.52
N VAL A 374 18.04 7.72 14.20
CA VAL A 374 17.18 7.64 15.40
C VAL A 374 18.06 7.24 16.56
N ASN A 375 18.12 8.06 17.61
CA ASN A 375 18.93 7.83 18.81
C ASN A 375 20.39 7.47 18.47
N GLY A 376 20.97 8.17 17.49
CA GLY A 376 22.35 7.96 17.02
C GLY A 376 22.57 6.76 16.09
N LYS A 377 21.51 6.04 15.69
CA LYS A 377 21.59 4.85 14.81
C LYS A 377 20.99 5.14 13.43
N ALA A 378 21.70 4.75 12.37
CA ALA A 378 21.24 4.87 10.98
C ALA A 378 20.28 3.72 10.62
N ILE A 379 19.03 3.83 11.07
CA ILE A 379 18.04 2.77 10.89
C ILE A 379 17.63 2.61 9.42
N LEU A 380 17.14 1.42 9.05
CA LEU A 380 16.56 1.14 7.74
C LEU A 380 15.03 1.28 7.81
N LEU A 381 14.44 2.08 6.93
CA LEU A 381 13.00 2.26 6.78
C LEU A 381 12.42 1.08 6.00
N LYS A 382 11.78 0.16 6.71
CA LYS A 382 11.02 -0.99 6.20
C LYS A 382 9.55 -0.58 6.13
N GLY A 383 9.25 0.30 5.19
CA GLY A 383 8.00 1.06 5.17
C GLY A 383 6.96 0.58 4.15
N VAL A 384 5.73 1.09 4.32
CA VAL A 384 4.61 1.00 3.37
C VAL A 384 3.76 2.28 3.40
N ASN A 385 3.17 2.64 2.26
CA ASN A 385 2.16 3.68 2.15
C ASN A 385 0.80 3.11 2.54
N ARG A 386 0.01 3.82 3.34
CA ARG A 386 -1.32 3.38 3.78
C ARG A 386 -2.34 4.49 3.59
N HIS A 387 -3.37 4.21 2.79
CA HIS A 387 -4.62 4.96 2.76
C HIS A 387 -5.57 4.54 3.90
N GLU A 388 -6.39 5.48 4.38
CA GLU A 388 -7.57 5.15 5.20
C GLU A 388 -8.70 4.64 4.31
N HIS A 389 -8.80 3.32 4.21
CA HIS A 389 -9.83 2.63 3.41
C HIS A 389 -10.45 1.48 4.20
N ASP A 390 -11.76 1.33 4.04
CA ASP A 390 -12.51 0.14 4.41
C ASP A 390 -13.47 -0.26 3.28
N GLU A 391 -13.54 -1.56 3.01
CA GLU A 391 -14.34 -2.11 1.92
C GLU A 391 -15.84 -1.80 2.01
N ARG A 392 -16.38 -1.52 3.21
CA ARG A 392 -17.81 -1.28 3.43
C ARG A 392 -18.13 0.16 3.80
N THR A 393 -17.22 0.85 4.50
CA THR A 393 -17.47 2.20 5.01
C THR A 393 -16.66 3.29 4.32
N GLY A 394 -15.87 2.94 3.29
CA GLY A 394 -15.10 3.91 2.50
C GLY A 394 -13.97 4.50 3.33
N HIS A 395 -13.94 5.82 3.50
CA HIS A 395 -12.90 6.50 4.27
C HIS A 395 -13.17 6.54 5.77
N VAL A 396 -14.27 5.94 6.25
CA VAL A 396 -14.58 5.85 7.68
C VAL A 396 -14.02 4.54 8.23
N VAL A 397 -12.80 4.57 8.75
CA VAL A 397 -12.08 3.39 9.26
C VAL A 397 -12.30 3.26 10.77
N SER A 398 -12.69 2.07 11.24
CA SER A 398 -12.88 1.85 12.68
C SER A 398 -11.55 1.71 13.43
N ARG A 399 -11.60 1.88 14.76
CA ARG A 399 -10.44 1.65 15.64
C ARG A 399 -9.93 0.23 15.56
N GLU A 400 -10.83 -0.74 15.49
CA GLU A 400 -10.50 -2.17 15.36
C GLU A 400 -9.78 -2.44 14.05
N ALA A 401 -10.22 -1.82 12.95
CA ALA A 401 -9.59 -1.92 11.65
C ALA A 401 -8.19 -1.30 11.63
N MET A 402 -8.00 -0.12 12.24
CA MET A 402 -6.68 0.49 12.39
C MET A 402 -5.72 -0.36 13.23
N LEU A 403 -6.20 -0.93 14.34
CA LEU A 403 -5.41 -1.85 15.18
C LEU A 403 -5.04 -3.13 14.42
N ALA A 404 -5.97 -3.67 13.62
CA ALA A 404 -5.71 -4.85 12.78
C ALA A 404 -4.62 -4.56 11.74
N ASP A 405 -4.64 -3.39 11.10
CA ASP A 405 -3.58 -2.97 10.19
C ASP A 405 -2.23 -2.89 10.92
N VAL A 406 -2.15 -2.22 12.07
CA VAL A 406 -0.91 -2.09 12.85
C VAL A 406 -0.38 -3.47 13.29
N LYS A 407 -1.25 -4.37 13.73
CA LYS A 407 -0.86 -5.76 14.07
C LYS A 407 -0.25 -6.46 12.86
N LEU A 408 -0.94 -6.48 11.72
CA LEU A 408 -0.46 -7.15 10.50
C LEU A 408 0.86 -6.55 9.98
N LEU A 409 1.03 -5.23 10.06
CA LEU A 409 2.28 -4.56 9.71
C LEU A 409 3.44 -5.07 10.58
N LYS A 410 3.26 -5.10 11.91
CA LYS A 410 4.30 -5.60 12.83
C LYS A 410 4.57 -7.09 12.62
N GLU A 411 3.55 -7.89 12.36
CA GLU A 411 3.68 -9.32 12.07
C GLU A 411 4.44 -9.62 10.78
N ASN A 412 4.53 -8.65 9.87
CA ASN A 412 5.21 -8.76 8.58
C ASN A 412 6.49 -7.92 8.50
N ASN A 413 7.10 -7.62 9.65
CA ASN A 413 8.41 -6.96 9.78
C ASN A 413 8.46 -5.51 9.26
N PHE A 414 7.31 -4.84 9.14
CA PHE A 414 7.28 -3.40 8.87
C PHE A 414 7.65 -2.62 10.14
N ASN A 415 8.43 -1.55 9.96
CA ASN A 415 8.79 -0.63 11.04
C ASN A 415 8.37 0.82 10.78
N ALA A 416 7.80 1.12 9.61
CA ALA A 416 7.40 2.46 9.24
C ALA A 416 6.15 2.50 8.37
N VAL A 417 5.37 3.59 8.48
CA VAL A 417 4.22 3.88 7.63
C VAL A 417 4.26 5.32 7.15
N ARG A 418 3.91 5.55 5.88
CA ARG A 418 3.58 6.88 5.36
C ARG A 418 2.06 7.01 5.25
N THR A 419 1.50 8.07 5.79
CA THR A 419 0.06 8.37 5.74
C THR A 419 -0.30 8.97 4.37
N ALA A 420 -0.37 8.11 3.36
CA ALA A 420 -0.64 8.52 1.98
C ALA A 420 -2.10 8.98 1.82
N HIS A 421 -2.40 10.21 1.39
CA HIS A 421 -1.53 11.39 1.28
C HIS A 421 -2.14 12.55 2.06
N TYR A 422 -2.35 12.31 3.34
CA TYR A 422 -3.05 13.19 4.25
C TYR A 422 -2.85 12.73 5.70
N PRO A 423 -3.16 13.60 6.70
CA PRO A 423 -3.11 13.19 8.08
C PRO A 423 -4.23 12.19 8.37
N ASN A 424 -3.90 11.05 8.97
CA ASN A 424 -4.86 10.01 9.35
C ASN A 424 -5.65 10.42 10.61
N ASP A 425 -6.58 9.58 11.05
CA ASP A 425 -7.23 9.72 12.35
C ASP A 425 -6.17 9.73 13.49
N PRO A 426 -6.29 10.64 14.50
CA PRO A 426 -5.36 10.70 15.63
C PRO A 426 -5.11 9.36 16.34
N TYR A 427 -6.10 8.45 16.33
CA TYR A 427 -5.95 7.12 16.92
C TYR A 427 -4.86 6.29 16.24
N PHE A 428 -4.61 6.48 14.94
CA PHE A 428 -3.55 5.75 14.23
C PHE A 428 -2.15 6.10 14.77
N TYR A 429 -1.91 7.37 15.10
CA TYR A 429 -0.63 7.83 15.67
C TYR A 429 -0.46 7.33 17.10
N HIS A 430 -1.54 7.29 17.89
CA HIS A 430 -1.55 6.65 19.21
C HIS A 430 -1.15 5.16 19.12
N LEU A 431 -1.68 4.42 18.14
CA LEU A 431 -1.28 3.03 17.89
C LEU A 431 0.20 2.93 17.48
N ALA A 432 0.68 3.83 16.62
CA ALA A 432 2.07 3.85 16.18
C ALA A 432 3.05 4.17 17.32
N ASP A 433 2.68 5.08 18.23
CA ASP A 433 3.44 5.38 19.44
C ASP A 433 3.51 4.16 20.36
N THR A 434 2.36 3.53 20.60
CA THR A 434 2.18 2.41 21.55
C THR A 434 2.86 1.14 21.09
N TYR A 435 2.75 0.82 19.79
CA TYR A 435 3.21 -0.45 19.23
C TYR A 435 4.47 -0.32 18.38
N GLY A 436 5.04 0.87 18.29
CA GLY A 436 6.33 1.13 17.65
C GLY A 436 6.28 1.03 16.14
N LEU A 437 5.87 2.11 15.49
CA LEU A 437 6.05 2.36 14.06
C LEU A 437 6.59 3.77 13.86
N TYR A 438 7.55 3.94 12.95
CA TYR A 438 7.96 5.28 12.50
C TYR A 438 6.95 5.83 11.51
N ILE A 439 6.53 7.08 11.69
CA ILE A 439 5.53 7.72 10.84
C ILE A 439 6.16 8.84 10.00
N VAL A 440 5.89 8.79 8.70
CA VAL A 440 5.92 9.96 7.81
C VAL A 440 4.51 10.50 7.79
N ASP A 441 4.28 11.60 8.49
CA ASP A 441 2.98 12.26 8.52
C ASP A 441 2.92 13.30 7.41
N GLU A 442 1.85 13.28 6.61
CA GLU A 442 1.78 13.99 5.34
C GLU A 442 0.59 14.94 5.27
N ALA A 443 0.85 16.21 4.90
CA ALA A 443 -0.21 17.19 4.76
C ALA A 443 -1.14 16.82 3.60
N ASN A 444 -2.44 17.10 3.75
CA ASN A 444 -3.46 16.83 2.74
C ASN A 444 -3.37 17.80 1.57
N ILE A 445 -2.31 17.70 0.77
CA ILE A 445 -2.03 18.55 -0.39
C ILE A 445 -1.57 17.67 -1.54
N GLU A 446 -2.48 17.45 -2.49
CA GLU A 446 -2.19 16.86 -3.79
C GLU A 446 -2.97 17.57 -4.90
N SER A 447 -2.28 17.99 -5.95
CA SER A 447 -2.89 18.73 -7.06
C SER A 447 -2.41 18.17 -8.42
N HIS A 448 -2.42 16.83 -8.52
CA HIS A 448 -1.80 16.08 -9.62
C HIS A 448 -2.36 16.51 -10.98
N GLY A 449 -3.66 16.79 -11.07
CA GLY A 449 -4.35 17.23 -12.27
C GLY A 449 -3.86 18.57 -12.82
N PHE A 450 -3.10 19.38 -12.08
CA PHE A 450 -2.39 20.56 -12.62
C PHE A 450 -1.09 20.22 -13.34
N HIS A 451 -0.54 19.02 -13.11
CA HIS A 451 0.83 18.66 -13.42
C HIS A 451 1.84 19.67 -12.83
N TYR A 452 3.10 19.62 -13.27
CA TYR A 452 4.22 20.23 -12.53
C TYR A 452 4.86 21.44 -13.23
N LYS A 453 4.17 22.06 -14.19
CA LYS A 453 4.69 23.28 -14.83
C LYS A 453 4.61 24.45 -13.85
N PRO A 454 5.70 25.21 -13.62
CA PRO A 454 5.69 26.34 -12.67
C PRO A 454 4.68 27.45 -12.97
N THR A 455 4.17 27.54 -14.21
CA THR A 455 3.14 28.51 -14.61
C THR A 455 1.72 28.07 -14.22
N ASP A 456 1.52 26.79 -14.01
CA ASP A 456 0.20 26.17 -13.92
C ASP A 456 -0.07 25.67 -12.49
N THR A 457 0.95 25.09 -11.84
CA THR A 457 0.89 24.46 -10.51
C THR A 457 0.43 25.42 -9.39
N PRO A 458 -0.49 24.99 -8.50
CA PRO A 458 -0.86 25.69 -7.27
C PRO A 458 0.34 26.00 -6.36
N ALA A 459 1.37 25.14 -6.34
CA ALA A 459 2.58 25.31 -5.53
C ALA A 459 3.34 26.63 -5.77
N ASN A 460 3.13 27.27 -6.93
CA ASN A 460 3.80 28.51 -7.32
C ASN A 460 2.84 29.69 -7.57
N LYS A 461 1.61 29.60 -7.06
CA LYS A 461 0.56 30.61 -7.20
C LYS A 461 0.23 31.26 -5.85
N PRO A 462 0.38 32.60 -5.71
CA PRO A 462 0.12 33.30 -4.44
C PRO A 462 -1.31 33.12 -3.91
N GLU A 463 -2.30 33.00 -4.79
CA GLU A 463 -3.70 32.80 -4.40
C GLU A 463 -3.96 31.47 -3.68
N PHE A 464 -3.07 30.48 -3.81
CA PHE A 464 -3.15 29.20 -3.08
C PHE A 464 -2.29 29.16 -1.80
N GLU A 465 -1.50 30.21 -1.52
CA GLU A 465 -0.52 30.22 -0.43
C GLU A 465 -1.16 29.93 0.93
N GLY A 466 -2.28 30.60 1.24
CA GLY A 466 -2.99 30.44 2.51
C GLY A 466 -3.47 29.02 2.75
N MET A 467 -4.02 28.36 1.73
CA MET A 467 -4.52 26.98 1.83
C MET A 467 -3.39 25.96 2.00
N HIS A 468 -2.24 26.15 1.32
CA HIS A 468 -1.08 25.26 1.50
C HIS A 468 -0.57 25.36 2.94
N LEU A 469 -0.38 26.57 3.44
CA LEU A 469 0.11 26.77 4.79
C LEU A 469 -0.88 26.26 5.83
N ASP A 470 -2.17 26.54 5.69
CA ASP A 470 -3.23 26.06 6.62
C ASP A 470 -3.23 24.54 6.79
N ARG A 471 -3.15 23.79 5.68
CA ARG A 471 -3.14 22.32 5.70
C ARG A 471 -1.90 21.75 6.40
N ILE A 472 -0.76 22.40 6.26
CA ILE A 472 0.51 22.01 6.92
C ILE A 472 0.49 22.39 8.40
N GLU A 473 0.04 23.61 8.74
CA GLU A 473 -0.09 24.07 10.12
C GLU A 473 -1.03 23.17 10.91
N ARG A 474 -2.20 22.82 10.35
CA ARG A 474 -3.18 21.94 11.00
C ARG A 474 -2.67 20.54 11.27
N MET A 475 -1.90 19.95 10.36
CA MET A 475 -1.26 18.65 10.58
C MET A 475 -0.27 18.74 11.76
N VAL A 476 0.69 19.67 11.65
CA VAL A 476 1.77 19.77 12.64
C VAL A 476 1.23 20.10 14.02
N GLU A 477 0.34 21.08 14.13
CA GLU A 477 -0.18 21.48 15.44
C GLU A 477 -1.00 20.38 16.11
N ARG A 478 -1.74 19.57 15.32
CA ARG A 478 -2.51 18.44 15.84
C ARG A 478 -1.62 17.32 16.38
N ASP A 479 -0.51 17.05 15.69
CA ASP A 479 0.25 15.79 15.85
C ASP A 479 1.66 15.96 16.44
N LYS A 480 2.09 17.19 16.74
CA LYS A 480 3.46 17.56 17.17
C LYS A 480 4.02 16.79 18.37
N ASN A 481 3.19 16.19 19.20
CA ASN A 481 3.60 15.49 20.42
C ASN A 481 3.85 13.98 20.21
N HIS A 482 3.43 13.39 19.08
CA HIS A 482 3.57 11.95 18.84
C HIS A 482 5.03 11.54 18.62
N PRO A 483 5.64 10.69 19.48
CA PRO A 483 7.01 10.21 19.30
C PRO A 483 7.19 9.33 18.06
N SER A 484 6.14 8.73 17.51
CA SER A 484 6.20 7.92 16.28
C SER A 484 6.60 8.74 15.04
N ILE A 485 6.19 10.00 14.97
CA ILE A 485 6.44 10.85 13.80
C ILE A 485 7.93 11.21 13.72
N THR A 486 8.58 10.79 12.64
CA THR A 486 9.99 11.07 12.35
C THR A 486 10.17 12.06 11.21
N PHE A 487 9.18 12.16 10.31
CA PHE A 487 9.19 13.09 9.20
C PHE A 487 7.86 13.83 9.07
N TRP A 488 7.94 15.13 8.78
CA TRP A 488 6.85 15.91 8.22
C TRP A 488 6.97 15.90 6.69
N SER A 489 5.96 15.38 5.99
CA SER A 489 5.84 15.49 4.54
C SER A 489 4.89 16.64 4.19
N MET A 490 5.32 17.54 3.30
CA MET A 490 4.51 18.71 2.95
C MET A 490 3.36 18.40 1.97
N GLY A 491 3.26 17.18 1.45
CA GLY A 491 2.22 16.75 0.52
C GLY A 491 2.76 15.80 -0.55
N ASN A 492 1.95 15.52 -1.57
CA ASN A 492 2.26 14.58 -2.64
C ASN A 492 1.97 15.19 -4.01
N GLU A 493 2.83 14.92 -5.00
CA GLU A 493 2.60 15.22 -6.43
C GLU A 493 1.88 16.55 -6.77
N ALA A 494 2.18 17.63 -6.05
CA ALA A 494 1.50 18.93 -6.20
C ALA A 494 2.32 19.99 -6.97
N GLY A 495 3.42 19.57 -7.62
CA GLY A 495 4.38 20.48 -8.26
C GLY A 495 5.36 21.10 -7.26
N ASP A 496 6.08 22.16 -7.65
CA ASP A 496 7.06 22.83 -6.78
C ASP A 496 7.02 24.35 -6.99
N GLY A 497 7.29 25.12 -5.94
CA GLY A 497 7.20 26.58 -5.98
C GLY A 497 7.36 27.27 -4.63
N ILE A 498 7.12 28.57 -4.63
CA ILE A 498 7.33 29.44 -3.47
C ILE A 498 6.47 29.06 -2.26
N ASN A 499 5.29 28.47 -2.46
CA ASN A 499 4.40 28.08 -1.37
C ASN A 499 5.05 26.99 -0.50
N TYR A 500 5.72 26.00 -1.11
CA TYR A 500 6.47 24.97 -0.39
C TYR A 500 7.74 25.48 0.28
N VAL A 501 8.42 26.49 -0.30
CA VAL A 501 9.57 27.12 0.35
C VAL A 501 9.13 27.83 1.64
N LYS A 502 8.01 28.55 1.61
CA LYS A 502 7.44 29.22 2.78
C LYS A 502 6.97 28.23 3.84
N ALA A 503 6.29 27.16 3.43
CA ALA A 503 5.86 26.10 4.33
C ALA A 503 7.05 25.38 5.01
N TYR A 504 8.11 25.10 4.25
CA TYR A 504 9.35 24.53 4.80
C TYR A 504 9.99 25.47 5.83
N ASP A 505 10.04 26.78 5.56
CA ASP A 505 10.57 27.77 6.51
C ASP A 505 9.76 27.82 7.81
N TRP A 506 8.43 27.80 7.69
CA TRP A 506 7.54 27.75 8.85
C TRP A 506 7.77 26.46 9.66
N LEU A 507 7.81 25.30 9.00
CA LEU A 507 8.08 23.99 9.62
C LEU A 507 9.40 24.01 10.40
N LYS A 508 10.48 24.48 9.78
CA LYS A 508 11.80 24.56 10.41
C LYS A 508 11.86 25.53 11.59
N GLN A 509 11.03 26.58 11.58
CA GLN A 509 10.91 27.49 12.71
C GLN A 509 10.06 26.89 13.83
N ARG A 510 9.02 26.13 13.49
CA ARG A 510 8.05 25.58 14.45
C ARG A 510 8.56 24.32 15.15
N ASP A 511 9.08 23.36 14.40
CA ASP A 511 9.56 22.07 14.89
C ASP A 511 10.92 21.70 14.30
N ASP A 512 11.95 21.79 15.13
CA ASP A 512 13.32 21.39 14.83
C ASP A 512 13.65 19.96 15.31
N SER A 513 12.69 19.27 15.93
CA SER A 513 12.88 17.91 16.46
C SER A 513 12.66 16.80 15.42
N ARG A 514 12.18 17.15 14.21
CA ARG A 514 11.85 16.23 13.11
C ARG A 514 12.44 16.71 11.79
N LEU A 515 12.55 15.80 10.83
CA LEU A 515 12.98 16.13 9.47
C LEU A 515 11.78 16.44 8.58
N THR A 516 11.99 17.26 7.55
CA THR A 516 10.97 17.65 6.57
C THR A 516 11.31 17.10 5.20
N ILE A 517 10.35 16.47 4.54
CA ILE A 517 10.49 15.93 3.20
C ILE A 517 9.40 16.46 2.27
N TYR A 518 9.69 16.48 0.98
CA TYR A 518 8.71 16.70 -0.06
C TYR A 518 9.30 16.25 -1.38
N GLU A 519 8.71 15.21 -1.99
CA GLU A 519 9.39 14.52 -3.08
C GLU A 519 9.61 15.42 -4.30
N ARG A 520 8.63 16.27 -4.65
CA ARG A 520 8.71 17.13 -5.85
C ARG A 520 9.75 18.26 -5.73
N ALA A 521 10.30 18.50 -4.54
CA ALA A 521 11.49 19.34 -4.35
C ALA A 521 12.78 18.72 -4.94
N GLU A 522 12.68 17.57 -5.63
CA GLU A 522 13.81 16.82 -6.20
C GLU A 522 14.60 17.53 -7.31
N GLN A 523 14.03 18.51 -8.02
CA GLN A 523 14.61 19.05 -9.25
C GLN A 523 15.67 20.14 -9.00
N GLN A 524 16.70 19.81 -8.22
CA GLN A 524 17.72 20.77 -7.76
C GLN A 524 18.46 21.49 -8.89
N SER A 525 18.61 20.83 -10.04
CA SER A 525 19.20 21.42 -11.25
C SER A 525 18.35 22.51 -11.90
N LYS A 526 17.10 22.70 -11.46
CA LYS A 526 16.14 23.70 -11.97
C LYS A 526 15.76 24.76 -10.94
N TYR A 527 16.46 24.80 -9.80
CA TYR A 527 16.24 25.86 -8.82
C TYR A 527 16.37 27.24 -9.45
N ASN A 528 15.43 28.12 -9.12
CA ASN A 528 15.33 29.49 -9.60
C ASN A 528 14.97 30.44 -8.44
N LYS A 529 14.60 31.69 -8.75
CA LYS A 529 14.27 32.70 -7.72
C LYS A 529 13.13 32.30 -6.76
N ASN A 530 12.26 31.35 -7.12
CA ASN A 530 11.12 30.92 -6.33
C ASN A 530 11.34 29.56 -5.62
N THR A 531 12.45 28.87 -5.86
CA THR A 531 12.71 27.50 -5.36
C THR A 531 14.17 27.36 -4.92
N ARG A 532 14.43 26.73 -3.78
CA ARG A 532 15.78 26.44 -3.24
C ARG A 532 15.79 25.04 -2.61
N PRO A 533 16.87 24.50 -2.02
CA PRO A 533 16.76 23.32 -1.17
C PRO A 533 15.74 23.55 -0.04
N HIS A 534 14.70 22.73 0.01
CA HIS A 534 13.61 22.79 1.00
C HIS A 534 13.11 21.37 1.34
N GLN A 535 14.06 20.45 1.53
CA GLN A 535 13.85 19.07 1.99
C GLN A 535 15.15 18.56 2.65
N ASP A 536 15.02 17.74 3.70
CA ASP A 536 16.14 17.19 4.48
C ASP A 536 16.62 15.82 3.99
N ALA A 537 15.82 15.12 3.18
CA ALA A 537 16.17 13.85 2.56
C ALA A 537 15.84 13.89 1.06
N VAL A 538 16.44 13.02 0.26
CA VAL A 538 16.08 12.84 -1.16
C VAL A 538 15.13 11.66 -1.27
N THR A 539 13.88 11.91 -1.67
CA THR A 539 12.79 10.94 -1.48
C THR A 539 12.10 10.42 -2.74
N TRP A 540 12.82 10.25 -3.85
CA TRP A 540 12.25 9.98 -5.19
C TRP A 540 11.29 8.78 -5.27
N MET A 541 10.14 8.96 -5.94
CA MET A 541 9.18 7.89 -6.24
C MET A 541 9.65 7.00 -7.39
N TYR A 542 9.52 5.67 -7.25
CA TYR A 542 9.73 4.62 -8.27
C TYR A 542 11.06 4.71 -9.05
N LYS A 543 12.05 5.42 -8.51
CA LYS A 543 13.32 5.61 -9.22
C LYS A 543 14.08 4.30 -9.21
N GLN A 544 14.32 3.76 -10.40
CA GLN A 544 15.02 2.49 -10.57
C GLN A 544 16.48 2.55 -10.07
N VAL A 545 16.94 1.45 -9.48
CA VAL A 545 18.29 1.31 -8.90
C VAL A 545 19.42 1.82 -9.82
N PRO A 546 19.48 1.47 -11.13
CA PRO A 546 20.55 1.98 -12.00
C PRO A 546 20.55 3.51 -12.15
N LYS A 547 19.38 4.16 -12.09
CA LYS A 547 19.29 5.62 -12.15
C LYS A 547 19.74 6.25 -10.85
N ILE A 548 19.39 5.69 -9.70
CA ILE A 548 19.86 6.20 -8.39
C ILE A 548 21.38 6.13 -8.31
N LYS A 549 21.98 5.00 -8.70
CA LYS A 549 23.44 4.85 -8.78
C LYS A 549 24.11 5.93 -9.62
N LYS A 550 23.46 6.36 -10.70
CA LYS A 550 23.97 7.37 -11.63
C LYS A 550 23.69 8.81 -11.19
N GLU A 551 22.53 9.06 -10.61
CA GLU A 551 21.95 10.40 -10.44
C GLU A 551 21.99 10.91 -9.00
N TYR A 552 22.07 10.02 -8.01
CA TYR A 552 22.07 10.37 -6.59
C TYR A 552 23.38 10.03 -5.87
N LEU A 553 23.87 8.79 -5.99
CA LEU A 553 25.02 8.31 -5.20
C LEU A 553 26.25 9.23 -5.36
N GLY A 554 26.78 9.70 -4.23
CA GLY A 554 27.94 10.60 -4.16
C GLY A 554 27.69 12.05 -4.62
N LYS A 555 26.48 12.41 -5.08
CA LYS A 555 26.13 13.76 -5.53
C LYS A 555 25.45 14.61 -4.46
N TYR A 556 24.79 13.95 -3.51
CA TYR A 556 24.12 14.59 -2.36
C TYR A 556 24.64 13.94 -1.06
N PRO A 557 25.94 14.05 -0.75
CA PRO A 557 26.57 13.38 0.39
C PRO A 557 26.01 13.81 1.75
N GLU A 558 25.33 14.96 1.81
CA GLU A 558 24.78 15.55 3.02
C GLU A 558 23.34 15.14 3.36
N ARG A 559 22.67 14.39 2.47
CA ARG A 559 21.28 13.95 2.66
C ARG A 559 21.17 12.44 2.45
N PRO A 560 20.31 11.73 3.20
CA PRO A 560 19.99 10.34 2.94
C PRO A 560 19.04 10.22 1.76
N PHE A 561 18.94 9.00 1.24
CA PHE A 561 17.92 8.62 0.28
C PHE A 561 17.09 7.48 0.83
N PHE A 562 15.78 7.61 0.66
CA PHE A 562 14.84 6.51 0.75
C PHE A 562 13.75 6.76 -0.29
N TRP A 563 13.10 5.72 -0.78
CA TRP A 563 11.95 5.93 -1.66
C TRP A 563 10.73 6.33 -0.83
N VAL A 564 10.09 7.45 -1.17
CA VAL A 564 8.76 7.74 -0.61
C VAL A 564 7.71 6.75 -1.16
N GLU A 565 7.95 6.23 -2.37
CA GLU A 565 7.20 5.14 -3.00
C GLU A 565 8.12 4.27 -3.87
N TYR A 566 8.04 2.94 -3.73
CA TYR A 566 8.70 1.96 -4.61
C TYR A 566 7.96 0.63 -4.63
N SER A 567 8.38 -0.28 -5.51
CA SER A 567 7.84 -1.65 -5.58
C SER A 567 6.30 -1.68 -5.62
N HIS A 568 5.71 -1.02 -6.63
CA HIS A 568 4.28 -0.93 -6.84
C HIS A 568 3.61 -2.32 -6.81
N ALA A 569 2.64 -2.55 -5.92
CA ALA A 569 2.10 -3.87 -5.58
C ALA A 569 0.80 -4.25 -6.30
N MET A 570 0.41 -3.48 -7.33
CA MET A 570 -0.77 -3.74 -8.16
C MET A 570 -0.85 -5.17 -8.74
N GLY A 571 -1.83 -5.93 -8.26
CA GLY A 571 -2.07 -7.32 -8.63
C GLY A 571 -0.87 -8.22 -8.35
N ASN A 572 -0.59 -9.17 -9.25
CA ASN A 572 0.60 -10.02 -9.14
C ASN A 572 1.90 -9.24 -9.49
N SER A 573 2.56 -8.69 -8.47
CA SER A 573 3.69 -7.76 -8.60
C SER A 573 4.85 -8.06 -7.61
N ASN A 574 5.62 -7.04 -7.20
CA ASN A 574 6.74 -7.05 -6.24
C ASN A 574 7.87 -8.02 -6.63
N GLY A 575 8.06 -8.24 -7.92
CA GLY A 575 9.26 -8.86 -8.46
C GLY A 575 10.50 -8.03 -8.17
N ASN A 576 11.66 -8.67 -8.09
CA ASN A 576 12.98 -8.09 -7.83
C ASN A 576 13.12 -7.30 -6.52
N PHE A 577 12.20 -7.50 -5.57
CA PHE A 577 12.22 -6.86 -4.26
C PHE A 577 13.52 -7.11 -3.48
N LYS A 578 14.07 -8.32 -3.61
CA LYS A 578 15.38 -8.68 -3.04
C LYS A 578 16.48 -7.74 -3.53
N GLU A 579 16.52 -7.41 -4.82
CA GLU A 579 17.55 -6.56 -5.40
C GLU A 579 17.51 -5.11 -4.89
N TYR A 580 16.31 -4.59 -4.60
CA TYR A 580 16.17 -3.30 -3.92
C TYR A 580 16.88 -3.33 -2.56
N TRP A 581 16.65 -4.38 -1.76
CA TRP A 581 17.21 -4.49 -0.41
C TRP A 581 18.67 -4.89 -0.37
N ASP A 582 19.14 -5.68 -1.33
CA ASP A 582 20.56 -5.90 -1.55
C ASP A 582 21.27 -4.55 -1.80
N PHE A 583 20.64 -3.65 -2.55
CA PHE A 583 21.18 -2.31 -2.81
C PHE A 583 21.12 -1.41 -1.57
N VAL A 584 20.02 -1.40 -0.83
CA VAL A 584 19.89 -0.66 0.44
C VAL A 584 20.96 -1.09 1.44
N ARG A 585 21.11 -2.40 1.67
CA ARG A 585 22.07 -2.95 2.63
C ARG A 585 23.53 -2.76 2.20
N ALA A 586 23.79 -2.60 0.90
CA ALA A 586 25.14 -2.40 0.38
C ALA A 586 25.61 -0.93 0.43
N GLU A 587 24.70 0.04 0.48
CA GLU A 587 25.04 1.45 0.30
C GLU A 587 24.67 2.30 1.52
N ARG A 588 25.66 2.87 2.19
CA ARG A 588 25.48 3.68 3.42
C ARG A 588 24.45 4.81 3.31
N GLN A 589 24.33 5.45 2.15
CA GLN A 589 23.42 6.59 1.94
C GLN A 589 21.96 6.18 1.68
N LEU A 590 21.66 4.88 1.56
CA LEU A 590 20.35 4.34 1.23
C LEU A 590 19.72 3.75 2.49
N GLN A 591 18.53 4.20 2.86
CA GLN A 591 17.87 3.81 4.10
C GLN A 591 16.49 3.19 3.90
N GLY A 592 16.28 2.49 2.78
CA GLY A 592 15.02 1.77 2.51
C GLY A 592 13.98 2.65 1.81
N GLY A 593 12.72 2.49 2.17
CA GLY A 593 11.60 3.24 1.58
C GLY A 593 10.23 2.64 1.90
N PHE A 594 9.20 3.18 1.26
CA PHE A 594 7.80 2.81 1.50
C PHE A 594 7.17 2.14 0.27
N ILE A 595 6.72 0.89 0.42
CA ILE A 595 6.04 0.16 -0.66
C ILE A 595 4.73 0.87 -1.02
N TRP A 596 4.35 0.89 -2.30
CA TRP A 596 3.01 1.33 -2.73
C TRP A 596 2.16 0.11 -3.11
N ASP A 597 1.15 -0.29 -2.37
CA ASP A 597 0.75 0.23 -1.04
C ASP A 597 0.25 -0.89 -0.11
N TRP A 598 -0.36 -0.54 1.02
CA TRP A 598 -0.79 -1.51 2.03
C TRP A 598 -1.95 -2.37 1.53
N MET A 599 -3.03 -1.76 1.06
CA MET A 599 -4.33 -2.40 0.88
C MET A 599 -4.98 -2.00 -0.44
N ASP A 600 -5.51 -3.00 -1.16
CA ASP A 600 -6.37 -2.76 -2.31
C ASP A 600 -7.59 -1.93 -1.88
N GLN A 601 -7.85 -0.81 -2.55
CA GLN A 601 -9.01 0.03 -2.24
C GLN A 601 -10.27 -0.49 -2.94
N GLY A 602 -10.54 -1.79 -2.87
CA GLY A 602 -11.78 -2.37 -3.40
C GLY A 602 -12.97 -2.04 -2.49
N LEU A 603 -14.09 -1.60 -3.07
CA LEU A 603 -15.34 -1.38 -2.34
C LEU A 603 -16.29 -2.56 -2.59
N LEU A 604 -16.96 -3.06 -1.56
CA LEU A 604 -17.90 -4.16 -1.74
C LEU A 604 -19.16 -3.74 -2.50
N LYS A 605 -19.51 -4.52 -3.52
CA LYS A 605 -20.73 -4.38 -4.30
C LYS A 605 -21.40 -5.74 -4.45
N LYS A 606 -22.72 -5.74 -4.66
CA LYS A 606 -23.48 -6.95 -4.96
C LYS A 606 -23.82 -7.04 -6.44
N ASP A 607 -23.65 -8.23 -7.01
CA ASP A 607 -24.10 -8.54 -8.36
C ASP A 607 -25.65 -8.70 -8.42
N GLN A 608 -26.18 -8.96 -9.62
CA GLN A 608 -27.62 -9.20 -9.84
C GLN A 608 -28.20 -10.41 -9.09
N ASN A 609 -27.34 -11.33 -8.62
CA ASN A 609 -27.72 -12.53 -7.87
C ASN A 609 -27.54 -12.34 -6.35
N GLY A 610 -27.03 -11.19 -5.90
CA GLY A 610 -26.76 -10.87 -4.50
C GLY A 610 -25.39 -11.33 -3.98
N ASN A 611 -24.49 -11.84 -4.84
CA ASN A 611 -23.13 -12.20 -4.46
C ASN A 611 -22.28 -10.95 -4.29
N GLU A 612 -21.49 -10.91 -3.23
CA GLU A 612 -20.53 -9.83 -2.99
C GLU A 612 -19.27 -10.00 -3.85
N PHE A 613 -18.78 -8.90 -4.41
CA PHE A 613 -17.48 -8.80 -5.08
C PHE A 613 -16.86 -7.42 -4.77
N TRP A 614 -15.54 -7.34 -4.85
CA TRP A 614 -14.83 -6.06 -4.73
C TRP A 614 -14.87 -5.32 -6.05
N ALA A 615 -15.60 -4.20 -6.05
CA ALA A 615 -15.70 -3.28 -7.16
C ALA A 615 -14.54 -2.27 -7.16
N TYR A 616 -14.20 -1.82 -8.36
CA TYR A 616 -13.19 -0.79 -8.63
C TYR A 616 -13.74 0.22 -9.66
N GLY A 617 -12.94 1.21 -10.10
CA GLY A 617 -13.40 2.24 -11.03
C GLY A 617 -14.12 1.66 -12.26
N GLY A 618 -15.24 2.28 -12.62
CA GLY A 618 -16.13 1.84 -13.69
C GLY A 618 -17.26 0.91 -13.22
N ASP A 619 -17.24 0.43 -11.98
CA ASP A 619 -18.32 -0.38 -11.44
C ASP A 619 -19.44 0.45 -10.81
N PHE A 620 -19.13 1.63 -10.24
CA PHE A 620 -20.14 2.47 -9.58
C PHE A 620 -20.61 3.62 -10.48
N GLU A 621 -19.69 4.14 -11.27
CA GLU A 621 -19.87 5.32 -12.09
C GLU A 621 -20.85 5.06 -13.24
N PRO A 622 -21.81 5.96 -13.51
CA PRO A 622 -22.65 5.92 -14.68
C PRO A 622 -21.86 5.97 -16.00
N GLU A 623 -22.47 5.48 -17.08
CA GLU A 623 -21.88 5.55 -18.42
C GLU A 623 -21.51 6.99 -18.80
N GLY A 624 -20.26 7.18 -19.23
CA GLY A 624 -19.72 8.48 -19.66
C GLY A 624 -18.96 9.25 -18.57
N VAL A 625 -19.04 8.83 -17.30
CA VAL A 625 -18.17 9.36 -16.24
C VAL A 625 -16.78 8.74 -16.38
N HIS A 626 -15.75 9.59 -16.39
CA HIS A 626 -14.37 9.15 -16.47
C HIS A 626 -13.97 8.39 -15.19
N ASN A 627 -13.20 7.31 -15.37
CA ASN A 627 -12.58 6.55 -14.29
C ASN A 627 -11.27 5.92 -14.78
N ASP A 628 -10.42 5.54 -13.82
CA ASP A 628 -9.11 4.92 -14.09
C ASP A 628 -9.09 3.39 -13.81
N GLY A 629 -10.27 2.77 -13.81
CA GLY A 629 -10.42 1.32 -13.72
C GLY A 629 -9.80 0.72 -12.45
N ASN A 630 -9.01 -0.35 -12.62
CA ASN A 630 -8.44 -1.09 -11.50
C ASN A 630 -7.15 -0.48 -10.93
N PHE A 631 -6.76 0.73 -11.33
CA PHE A 631 -5.55 1.38 -10.84
C PHE A 631 -5.59 1.73 -9.34
N VAL A 632 -6.75 1.60 -8.70
CA VAL A 632 -6.95 1.72 -7.24
C VAL A 632 -6.57 0.46 -6.45
N LEU A 633 -6.22 -0.65 -7.13
CA LEU A 633 -5.96 -1.96 -6.52
C LEU A 633 -4.44 -2.23 -6.47
N ASN A 634 -3.77 -1.62 -5.50
CA ASN A 634 -2.30 -1.57 -5.40
C ASN A 634 -1.72 -2.27 -4.16
N GLY A 635 -2.53 -3.01 -3.41
CA GLY A 635 -2.19 -3.45 -2.07
C GLY A 635 -1.31 -4.69 -1.97
N LEU A 636 -0.63 -4.83 -0.84
CA LEU A 636 -0.06 -6.10 -0.37
C LEU A 636 -1.11 -7.00 0.30
N VAL A 637 -2.27 -6.45 0.63
CA VAL A 637 -3.44 -7.17 1.15
C VAL A 637 -4.70 -6.78 0.37
N ASN A 638 -5.65 -7.72 0.29
CA ASN A 638 -7.01 -7.46 -0.17
C ASN A 638 -7.75 -6.48 0.77
N PRO A 639 -8.93 -5.96 0.38
CA PRO A 639 -9.70 -5.03 1.21
C PRO A 639 -10.14 -5.60 2.58
N ASP A 640 -10.26 -6.93 2.67
CA ASP A 640 -10.54 -7.68 3.90
C ASP A 640 -9.28 -8.02 4.72
N ARG A 641 -8.12 -7.47 4.33
CA ARG A 641 -6.78 -7.73 4.89
C ARG A 641 -6.22 -9.13 4.60
N THR A 642 -6.85 -9.92 3.70
CA THR A 642 -6.26 -11.19 3.24
C THR A 642 -4.93 -10.93 2.51
N PRO A 643 -3.82 -11.57 2.91
CA PRO A 643 -2.51 -11.25 2.36
C PRO A 643 -2.36 -11.73 0.92
N HIS A 644 -1.84 -10.85 0.06
CA HIS A 644 -1.37 -11.26 -1.26
C HIS A 644 -0.09 -12.08 -1.13
N PRO A 645 0.21 -12.97 -2.09
CA PRO A 645 1.44 -13.75 -2.07
C PRO A 645 2.73 -12.91 -2.04
N ALA A 646 2.68 -11.68 -2.53
CA ALA A 646 3.79 -10.73 -2.47
C ALA A 646 4.20 -10.36 -1.03
N LEU A 647 3.26 -10.32 -0.07
CA LEU A 647 3.54 -9.97 1.32
C LEU A 647 4.54 -10.94 1.97
N PHE A 648 4.49 -12.22 1.61
CA PHE A 648 5.44 -13.22 2.13
C PHE A 648 6.87 -12.93 1.68
N GLU A 649 7.05 -12.47 0.43
CA GLU A 649 8.37 -12.04 -0.05
C GLU A 649 8.84 -10.80 0.70
N VAL A 650 7.95 -9.82 0.91
CA VAL A 650 8.27 -8.62 1.68
C VAL A 650 8.71 -8.98 3.10
N LYS A 651 7.93 -9.80 3.82
CA LYS A 651 8.25 -10.28 5.18
C LYS A 651 9.63 -10.95 5.23
N LYS A 652 9.93 -11.84 4.28
CA LYS A 652 11.23 -12.53 4.17
C LYS A 652 12.38 -11.57 3.94
N ILE A 653 12.21 -10.56 3.08
CA ILE A 653 13.29 -9.61 2.76
C ILE A 653 13.46 -8.56 3.88
N TYR A 654 12.38 -8.19 4.57
CA TYR A 654 12.36 -7.26 5.70
C TYR A 654 12.81 -7.88 7.04
N GLN A 655 12.89 -9.20 7.15
CA GLN A 655 13.30 -9.85 8.40
C GLN A 655 14.63 -9.30 8.94
N GLU A 656 14.78 -9.29 10.26
CA GLU A 656 15.92 -8.67 10.95
C GLU A 656 16.96 -9.67 11.45
N LEU A 657 16.65 -10.96 11.40
CA LEU A 657 17.58 -12.02 11.73
C LEU A 657 17.96 -12.76 10.45
N HIS A 658 19.26 -12.84 10.19
CA HIS A 658 19.79 -13.45 8.96
C HIS A 658 20.72 -14.60 9.29
N PHE A 659 20.57 -15.70 8.56
CA PHE A 659 21.41 -16.89 8.69
C PHE A 659 22.22 -17.07 7.41
N ILE A 660 23.52 -17.32 7.54
CA ILE A 660 24.37 -17.70 6.40
C ILE A 660 25.23 -18.90 6.76
N SER A 661 25.66 -19.66 5.74
CA SER A 661 26.63 -20.74 5.92
C SER A 661 28.06 -20.20 5.80
N LEU A 662 28.91 -20.58 6.75
CA LEU A 662 30.36 -20.40 6.71
C LEU A 662 31.09 -21.65 6.20
N GLY A 663 30.35 -22.70 5.83
CA GLY A 663 30.88 -23.99 5.40
C GLY A 663 31.13 -24.97 6.55
N GLN A 664 31.31 -26.26 6.21
CA GLN A 664 31.64 -27.34 7.15
C GLN A 664 30.68 -27.44 8.37
N GLY A 665 29.38 -27.20 8.15
CA GLY A 665 28.37 -27.22 9.21
C GLY A 665 28.45 -26.05 10.20
N THR A 666 29.17 -24.98 9.86
CA THR A 666 29.23 -23.74 10.65
C THR A 666 28.36 -22.67 9.99
N PHE A 667 27.62 -21.93 10.80
CA PHE A 667 26.69 -20.89 10.38
C PHE A 667 26.92 -19.60 11.17
N GLU A 668 26.41 -18.49 10.64
CA GLU A 668 26.43 -17.18 11.30
C GLU A 668 25.01 -16.63 11.39
N LEU A 669 24.63 -16.17 12.59
CA LEU A 669 23.44 -15.35 12.84
C LEU A 669 23.85 -13.88 12.86
N PHE A 670 23.27 -13.07 11.99
CA PHE A 670 23.37 -11.61 12.02
C PHE A 670 22.07 -11.00 12.53
N ASN A 671 22.16 -10.16 13.56
CA ASN A 671 21.06 -9.36 14.07
C ASN A 671 21.09 -7.94 13.47
N GLU A 672 20.18 -7.65 12.55
CA GLU A 672 19.99 -6.34 11.89
C GLU A 672 19.17 -5.35 12.73
N LYS A 673 18.67 -5.74 13.91
CA LYS A 673 18.07 -4.80 14.86
C LYS A 673 19.09 -3.77 15.34
N PHE A 674 18.63 -2.57 15.69
CA PHE A 674 19.49 -1.45 16.09
C PHE A 674 19.51 -1.20 17.60
N PHE A 675 18.44 -1.56 18.30
CA PHE A 675 18.26 -1.22 19.72
C PHE A 675 18.14 -2.45 20.64
N THR A 676 17.80 -3.62 20.09
CA THR A 676 17.59 -4.85 20.86
C THR A 676 18.46 -6.01 20.41
N ASP A 677 18.81 -6.89 21.35
CA ASP A 677 19.42 -8.19 21.04
C ASP A 677 18.36 -9.21 20.54
N SER A 678 18.79 -10.43 20.24
CA SER A 678 17.88 -11.50 19.78
C SER A 678 17.26 -12.34 20.92
N SER A 679 17.37 -11.92 22.19
CA SER A 679 16.92 -12.72 23.34
C SER A 679 15.40 -12.92 23.41
N ASP A 680 14.65 -12.05 22.72
CA ASP A 680 13.20 -12.09 22.53
C ASP A 680 12.74 -13.13 21.50
N THR A 681 13.67 -13.85 20.87
CA THR A 681 13.38 -14.88 19.87
C THR A 681 13.75 -16.29 20.35
N GLU A 682 12.99 -17.28 19.89
CA GLU A 682 13.36 -18.69 19.92
C GLU A 682 13.92 -19.08 18.55
N LEU A 683 15.06 -19.78 18.53
CA LEU A 683 15.76 -20.15 17.32
C LEU A 683 15.75 -21.67 17.15
N GLU A 684 15.22 -22.15 16.03
CA GLU A 684 15.12 -23.57 15.66
C GLU A 684 15.78 -23.82 14.31
N TRP A 685 16.30 -25.03 14.09
CA TRP A 685 16.71 -25.52 12.79
C TRP A 685 16.03 -26.85 12.45
N ARG A 686 15.84 -27.10 11.15
CA ARG A 686 15.31 -28.35 10.60
C ARG A 686 16.18 -28.82 9.43
N LEU A 687 16.64 -30.07 9.48
CA LEU A 687 17.32 -30.73 8.34
C LEU A 687 16.25 -31.38 7.46
N ILE A 688 16.29 -31.04 6.18
CA ILE A 688 15.36 -31.49 5.15
C ILE A 688 16.11 -32.44 4.21
N GLU A 689 15.64 -33.67 4.06
CA GLU A 689 16.13 -34.67 3.10
C GLU A 689 15.05 -34.92 2.04
N ASP A 690 15.35 -34.67 0.76
CA ASP A 690 14.39 -34.82 -0.35
C ASP A 690 13.00 -34.20 -0.07
N GLY A 691 13.00 -33.08 0.68
CA GLY A 691 11.81 -32.33 1.06
C GLY A 691 11.10 -32.77 2.34
N VAL A 692 11.59 -33.81 3.01
CA VAL A 692 11.06 -34.32 4.30
C VAL A 692 11.93 -33.86 5.46
N VAL A 693 11.33 -33.42 6.56
CA VAL A 693 12.07 -33.10 7.80
C VAL A 693 12.57 -34.41 8.41
N VAL A 694 13.90 -34.58 8.49
CA VAL A 694 14.53 -35.78 9.09
C VAL A 694 15.14 -35.53 10.46
N LYS A 695 15.36 -34.26 10.81
CA LYS A 695 15.92 -33.87 12.10
C LYS A 695 15.58 -32.42 12.44
N THR A 696 15.40 -32.13 13.72
CA THR A 696 15.19 -30.77 14.23
C THR A 696 16.08 -30.51 15.44
N GLY A 697 16.26 -29.24 15.79
CA GLY A 697 16.98 -28.84 17.00
C GLY A 697 16.90 -27.35 17.28
N ASN A 698 17.32 -26.96 18.48
CA ASN A 698 17.33 -25.55 18.90
C ASN A 698 18.72 -24.94 18.75
N ILE A 699 18.77 -23.61 18.65
CA ILE A 699 20.02 -22.82 18.63
C ILE A 699 20.04 -21.94 19.88
N ASP A 700 20.99 -22.19 20.77
CA ASP A 700 21.17 -21.41 22.01
C ASP A 700 22.22 -20.31 21.79
N VAL A 701 21.85 -19.28 21.05
CA VAL A 701 22.69 -18.12 20.75
C VAL A 701 21.88 -16.84 20.88
N VAL A 702 22.46 -15.83 21.55
CA VAL A 702 21.95 -14.46 21.57
C VAL A 702 22.92 -13.57 20.80
N ALA A 703 22.43 -12.91 19.75
CA ALA A 703 23.18 -11.93 18.98
C ALA A 703 22.83 -10.52 19.46
N PRO A 704 23.81 -9.72 19.93
CA PRO A 704 23.60 -8.30 20.20
C PRO A 704 23.13 -7.54 18.95
N ALA A 705 22.51 -6.38 19.13
CA ALA A 705 22.14 -5.49 18.02
C ALA A 705 23.34 -5.24 17.08
N GLN A 706 23.10 -5.22 15.77
CA GLN A 706 24.11 -5.00 14.72
C GLN A 706 25.32 -5.96 14.79
N SER A 707 25.18 -7.14 15.37
CA SER A 707 26.30 -8.08 15.59
C SER A 707 26.09 -9.42 14.91
N LYS A 708 27.21 -10.08 14.61
CA LYS A 708 27.29 -11.41 14.02
C LYS A 708 27.78 -12.41 15.06
N VAL A 709 27.12 -13.56 15.16
CA VAL A 709 27.54 -14.64 16.06
C VAL A 709 27.57 -15.96 15.28
N ALA A 710 28.73 -16.62 15.30
CA ALA A 710 28.90 -17.92 14.67
C ALA A 710 28.48 -19.07 15.61
N PHE A 711 27.90 -20.13 15.04
CA PHE A 711 27.56 -21.37 15.75
C PHE A 711 27.79 -22.58 14.83
N SER A 712 27.98 -23.76 15.42
CA SER A 712 28.28 -24.99 14.67
C SER A 712 27.22 -26.06 14.89
N LEU A 713 26.78 -26.66 13.79
CA LEU A 713 25.93 -27.85 13.73
C LEU A 713 26.67 -29.02 13.05
N ALA A 714 28.01 -28.98 12.99
CA ALA A 714 28.80 -29.97 12.25
C ALA A 714 28.53 -31.42 12.69
N ASN A 715 28.35 -31.64 13.99
CA ASN A 715 27.99 -32.96 14.53
C ASN A 715 26.59 -33.38 14.08
N GLU A 716 25.65 -32.45 14.10
CA GLU A 716 24.24 -32.71 13.77
C GLU A 716 24.04 -33.00 12.29
N LEU A 717 24.92 -32.45 11.44
CA LEU A 717 24.96 -32.59 9.99
C LEU A 717 25.95 -33.66 9.49
N SER A 718 26.49 -34.48 10.40
CA SER A 718 27.37 -35.58 10.01
C SER A 718 26.58 -36.72 9.35
N GLY A 719 27.16 -37.34 8.32
CA GLY A 719 26.58 -38.53 7.69
C GLY A 719 25.46 -38.27 6.67
N LEU A 720 25.44 -37.12 5.99
CA LEU A 720 24.53 -36.89 4.86
C LEU A 720 24.72 -37.99 3.79
N THR A 721 23.61 -38.56 3.32
CA THR A 721 23.64 -39.65 2.34
C THR A 721 23.97 -39.12 0.95
N VAL A 722 24.97 -39.70 0.27
CA VAL A 722 25.31 -39.33 -1.12
C VAL A 722 24.11 -39.60 -2.05
N GLY A 723 23.84 -38.66 -2.95
CA GLY A 723 22.74 -38.73 -3.92
C GLY A 723 21.41 -38.18 -3.42
N LYS A 724 21.30 -37.83 -2.13
CA LYS A 724 20.11 -37.17 -1.55
C LYS A 724 20.25 -35.64 -1.57
N GLU A 725 19.14 -34.94 -1.74
CA GLU A 725 19.12 -33.48 -1.65
C GLU A 725 18.91 -33.06 -0.19
N TYR A 726 19.81 -32.22 0.34
CA TYR A 726 19.70 -31.73 1.71
C TYR A 726 19.63 -30.21 1.78
N PHE A 727 18.67 -29.72 2.55
CA PHE A 727 18.57 -28.34 2.99
C PHE A 727 18.60 -28.27 4.52
N ILE A 728 19.06 -27.15 5.06
CA ILE A 728 18.78 -26.77 6.45
C ILE A 728 17.91 -25.53 6.46
N ASN A 729 16.80 -25.61 7.16
CA ASN A 729 15.92 -24.49 7.43
C ASN A 729 16.23 -23.94 8.82
N PHE A 730 16.28 -22.62 8.96
CA PHE A 730 16.35 -21.90 10.22
C PHE A 730 15.06 -21.11 10.43
N TYR A 731 14.57 -21.07 11.65
CA TYR A 731 13.39 -20.32 12.05
C TYR A 731 13.71 -19.51 13.30
N ALA A 732 13.26 -18.25 13.32
CA ALA A 732 13.23 -17.41 14.50
C ALA A 732 11.78 -17.02 14.79
N THR A 733 11.27 -17.43 15.95
CA THR A 733 9.90 -17.16 16.39
C THR A 733 9.86 -16.26 17.62
N ALA A 734 8.79 -15.50 17.78
CA ALA A 734 8.64 -14.57 18.90
C ALA A 734 8.38 -15.30 20.23
N LYS A 735 8.95 -14.81 21.33
CA LYS A 735 8.61 -15.24 22.70
C LYS A 735 7.37 -14.57 23.29
N GLY A 736 6.62 -13.80 22.50
CA GLY A 736 5.42 -13.08 22.97
C GLY A 736 5.70 -11.85 23.86
N LYS A 737 6.87 -11.21 23.72
CA LYS A 737 7.19 -9.98 24.47
C LYS A 737 6.46 -8.74 23.95
N HIS A 738 6.22 -8.67 22.65
CA HIS A 738 5.52 -7.54 22.02
C HIS A 738 4.00 -7.78 22.10
N PRO A 739 3.18 -6.80 22.52
CA PRO A 739 1.76 -7.01 22.81
C PRO A 739 0.91 -7.37 21.59
N LEU A 740 1.36 -7.05 20.36
CA LEU A 740 0.67 -7.44 19.11
C LEU A 740 1.23 -8.71 18.46
N ILE A 741 2.36 -9.23 18.92
CA ILE A 741 3.02 -10.38 18.29
C ILE A 741 2.90 -11.58 19.20
N ASP A 742 2.07 -12.52 18.77
CA ASP A 742 1.78 -13.74 19.53
C ASP A 742 3.04 -14.61 19.71
N GLN A 743 3.13 -15.32 20.83
CA GLN A 743 4.20 -16.29 21.04
C GLN A 743 4.17 -17.36 19.95
N GLY A 744 5.35 -17.69 19.39
CA GLY A 744 5.49 -18.63 18.30
C GLY A 744 5.33 -18.01 16.91
N HIS A 745 4.96 -16.73 16.80
CA HIS A 745 4.88 -16.05 15.51
C HIS A 745 6.22 -16.04 14.78
N LEU A 746 6.22 -16.39 13.49
CA LEU A 746 7.43 -16.42 12.68
C LEU A 746 7.93 -15.00 12.37
N LEU A 747 9.13 -14.66 12.84
CA LEU A 747 9.79 -13.37 12.60
C LEU A 747 10.77 -13.42 11.43
N ALA A 748 11.57 -14.49 11.38
CA ALA A 748 12.57 -14.69 10.33
C ALA A 748 12.71 -16.17 9.99
N SER A 749 13.07 -16.46 8.75
CA SER A 749 13.43 -17.82 8.36
C SER A 749 14.53 -17.81 7.31
N GLU A 750 15.28 -18.89 7.17
CA GLU A 750 16.21 -19.08 6.06
C GLU A 750 16.30 -20.54 5.63
N GLN A 751 16.50 -20.80 4.34
CA GLN A 751 16.78 -22.15 3.83
C GLN A 751 18.10 -22.15 3.08
N ILE A 752 19.02 -23.02 3.50
CA ILE A 752 20.35 -23.14 2.91
C ILE A 752 20.51 -24.56 2.34
N MET A 753 20.90 -24.65 1.06
CA MET A 753 21.24 -25.92 0.44
C MET A 753 22.58 -26.42 1.01
N LEU A 754 22.58 -27.64 1.56
CA LEU A 754 23.77 -28.31 2.08
C LEU A 754 24.36 -29.27 1.06
N GLN A 755 23.50 -29.98 0.32
CA GLN A 755 23.91 -30.98 -0.66
C GLN A 755 22.90 -31.02 -1.81
N GLN A 756 23.39 -30.97 -3.05
CA GLN A 756 22.59 -31.23 -4.22
C GLN A 756 22.34 -32.74 -4.34
N GLY A 757 21.07 -33.13 -4.50
CA GLY A 757 20.70 -34.52 -4.75
C GLY A 757 20.90 -34.95 -6.20
N ASP A 758 20.82 -36.25 -6.43
CA ASP A 758 20.82 -36.82 -7.77
C ASP A 758 19.57 -36.36 -8.53
N ILE A 759 19.73 -36.17 -9.83
CA ILE A 759 18.62 -35.85 -10.72
C ILE A 759 17.80 -37.13 -10.90
N ASN A 760 16.47 -37.04 -10.83
CA ASN A 760 15.60 -38.17 -11.17
C ASN A 760 15.84 -38.56 -12.64
N GLU A 761 16.64 -39.59 -12.89
CA GLU A 761 16.92 -40.04 -14.25
C GLU A 761 15.75 -40.88 -14.80
N PHE A 762 15.40 -40.63 -16.07
CA PHE A 762 14.53 -41.51 -16.82
C PHE A 762 15.23 -42.85 -17.06
N VAL A 763 14.56 -43.96 -16.71
CA VAL A 763 15.10 -45.30 -16.93
C VAL A 763 14.84 -45.73 -18.37
N SER A 764 15.83 -45.52 -19.23
CA SER A 764 15.82 -46.02 -20.60
C SER A 764 15.84 -47.55 -20.63
N GLY A 765 15.08 -48.14 -21.54
CA GLY A 765 15.01 -49.59 -21.70
C GLY A 765 14.51 -50.39 -20.49
N ALA A 766 13.64 -49.81 -19.66
CA ALA A 766 13.01 -50.50 -18.53
C ALA A 766 12.32 -51.82 -18.95
N SER A 767 12.24 -52.80 -18.05
CA SER A 767 11.67 -54.12 -18.35
C SER A 767 10.17 -54.04 -18.65
N GLY A 768 9.78 -54.39 -19.87
CA GLY A 768 8.41 -54.40 -20.37
C GLY A 768 8.42 -54.40 -21.90
N GLU A 769 7.34 -54.89 -22.53
CA GLU A 769 7.25 -54.90 -23.99
C GLU A 769 6.67 -53.58 -24.51
N VAL A 770 7.34 -52.99 -25.49
CA VAL A 770 6.85 -51.81 -26.22
C VAL A 770 6.49 -52.22 -27.65
N SER A 771 5.28 -51.87 -28.09
CA SER A 771 4.84 -52.06 -29.47
C SER A 771 4.30 -50.76 -30.05
N VAL A 772 4.68 -50.49 -31.31
CA VAL A 772 4.23 -49.30 -32.04
C VAL A 772 3.42 -49.74 -33.25
N ASN A 773 2.19 -49.25 -33.36
CA ASN A 773 1.31 -49.42 -34.51
C ASN A 773 1.06 -48.07 -35.16
N GLN A 774 1.76 -47.80 -36.27
CA GLN A 774 1.65 -46.55 -37.01
C GLN A 774 0.68 -46.71 -38.19
N GLN A 775 -0.38 -45.90 -38.20
CA GLN A 775 -1.39 -45.81 -39.24
C GLN A 775 -1.42 -44.39 -39.83
N ALA A 776 -2.21 -44.19 -40.90
CA ALA A 776 -2.28 -42.90 -41.58
C ALA A 776 -2.80 -41.75 -40.68
N GLU A 777 -3.80 -42.02 -39.84
CA GLU A 777 -4.46 -40.99 -39.02
C GLU A 777 -4.03 -41.03 -37.54
N LEU A 778 -3.31 -42.07 -37.13
CA LEU A 778 -3.03 -42.38 -35.72
C LEU A 778 -1.73 -43.19 -35.58
N THR A 779 -0.92 -42.86 -34.57
CA THR A 779 0.16 -43.73 -34.10
C THR A 779 -0.16 -44.16 -32.67
N GLN A 780 -0.24 -45.47 -32.45
CA GLN A 780 -0.49 -46.06 -31.14
C GLN A 780 0.78 -46.69 -30.60
N VAL A 781 1.10 -46.40 -29.34
CA VAL A 781 2.19 -47.04 -28.60
C VAL A 781 1.59 -47.77 -27.40
N SER A 782 1.84 -49.07 -27.28
CA SER A 782 1.47 -49.85 -26.11
C SER A 782 2.72 -50.23 -25.34
N ALA A 783 2.76 -49.92 -24.06
CA ALA A 783 3.93 -50.10 -23.20
C ALA A 783 3.46 -50.45 -21.78
N GLY A 784 3.67 -51.69 -21.34
CA GLY A 784 3.09 -52.18 -20.09
C GLY A 784 1.56 -52.05 -20.09
N ASP A 785 1.01 -51.45 -19.03
CA ASP A 785 -0.43 -51.14 -18.90
C ASP A 785 -0.85 -49.84 -19.60
N ALA A 786 0.11 -49.12 -20.20
CA ALA A 786 -0.12 -47.85 -20.85
C ALA A 786 -0.42 -48.01 -22.35
N ASN A 787 -1.38 -47.21 -22.82
CA ASN A 787 -1.70 -47.04 -24.23
C ASN A 787 -1.69 -45.55 -24.57
N LEU A 788 -0.80 -45.15 -25.48
CA LEU A 788 -0.61 -43.78 -25.90
C LEU A 788 -1.03 -43.61 -27.35
N LEU A 789 -1.82 -42.58 -27.64
CA LEU A 789 -2.30 -42.27 -28.99
C LEU A 789 -1.82 -40.90 -29.45
N PHE A 790 -1.10 -40.88 -30.57
CA PHE A 790 -0.70 -39.67 -31.28
C PHE A 790 -1.55 -39.51 -32.54
N ASN A 791 -2.18 -38.34 -32.73
CA ASN A 791 -2.97 -38.09 -33.94
C ASN A 791 -2.07 -37.82 -35.17
N LYS A 792 -2.66 -37.63 -36.36
CA LYS A 792 -1.92 -37.30 -37.59
C LYS A 792 -1.08 -36.02 -37.57
N ASN A 793 -1.35 -35.09 -36.64
CA ASN A 793 -0.56 -33.87 -36.43
C ASN A 793 0.57 -34.11 -35.40
N GLY A 794 0.61 -35.32 -34.83
CA GLY A 794 1.59 -35.79 -33.89
C GLY A 794 1.38 -35.39 -32.43
N TYR A 795 0.22 -34.82 -32.10
CA TYR A 795 -0.09 -34.49 -30.72
C TYR A 795 -0.45 -35.75 -29.92
N LEU A 796 0.10 -35.89 -28.71
CA LEU A 796 -0.29 -36.92 -27.75
C LEU A 796 -1.72 -36.63 -27.25
N THR A 797 -2.70 -37.36 -27.79
CA THR A 797 -4.14 -37.13 -27.58
C THR A 797 -4.80 -38.03 -26.55
N SER A 798 -4.17 -39.15 -26.19
CA SER A 798 -4.65 -40.07 -25.14
C SER A 798 -3.45 -40.69 -24.46
N TYR A 799 -3.54 -40.81 -23.14
CA TYR A 799 -2.60 -41.54 -22.31
C TYR A 799 -3.41 -42.34 -21.31
N LYS A 800 -3.72 -43.57 -21.70
CA LYS A 800 -4.62 -44.45 -20.96
C LYS A 800 -3.84 -45.51 -20.21
N VAL A 801 -4.11 -45.68 -18.92
CA VAL A 801 -3.44 -46.69 -18.08
C VAL A 801 -4.49 -47.52 -17.37
N ASN A 802 -4.43 -48.84 -17.51
CA ASN A 802 -5.38 -49.78 -16.90
C ASN A 802 -6.86 -49.43 -17.14
N GLY A 803 -7.18 -48.84 -18.28
CA GLY A 803 -8.56 -48.43 -18.61
C GLY A 803 -8.92 -46.99 -18.26
N THR A 804 -8.09 -46.28 -17.48
CA THR A 804 -8.31 -44.90 -17.04
C THR A 804 -7.62 -43.92 -17.99
N GLU A 805 -8.37 -42.96 -18.53
CA GLU A 805 -7.81 -41.89 -19.37
C GLU A 805 -7.22 -40.78 -18.50
N LEU A 806 -5.96 -40.44 -18.72
CA LEU A 806 -5.27 -39.38 -17.98
C LEU A 806 -5.32 -38.02 -18.69
N LEU A 807 -5.66 -37.98 -19.99
CA LEU A 807 -5.70 -36.75 -20.79
C LEU A 807 -7.11 -36.42 -21.29
N GLN A 808 -7.51 -35.17 -21.11
CA GLN A 808 -8.72 -34.57 -21.70
C GLN A 808 -8.40 -33.68 -22.90
N GLN A 809 -7.23 -33.03 -22.92
CA GLN A 809 -6.68 -32.31 -24.07
C GLN A 809 -5.20 -32.62 -24.25
N PRO A 810 -4.69 -32.60 -25.49
CA PRO A 810 -3.34 -33.03 -25.78
C PRO A 810 -2.27 -32.09 -25.22
N LEU A 811 -1.07 -32.63 -25.02
CA LEU A 811 0.13 -31.85 -24.73
C LEU A 811 0.47 -30.92 -25.91
N LYS A 812 0.53 -29.63 -25.64
CA LYS A 812 0.86 -28.57 -26.61
C LYS A 812 1.94 -27.65 -26.06
N PHE A 813 2.64 -26.96 -26.96
CA PHE A 813 3.61 -25.95 -26.58
C PHE A 813 2.90 -24.70 -26.06
N ASN A 814 3.43 -24.08 -25.01
CA ASN A 814 2.86 -22.86 -24.42
C ASN A 814 3.88 -21.72 -24.45
N LEU A 815 3.51 -20.61 -25.08
CA LEU A 815 4.32 -19.40 -25.19
C LEU A 815 3.73 -18.17 -24.47
N TRP A 816 2.57 -18.33 -23.84
CA TRP A 816 1.77 -17.22 -23.36
C TRP A 816 1.39 -17.37 -21.88
N ARG A 817 1.13 -16.26 -21.20
CA ARG A 817 0.48 -16.20 -19.88
C ARG A 817 -0.65 -15.19 -19.92
N ALA A 818 -1.64 -15.32 -19.04
CA ALA A 818 -2.65 -14.27 -18.87
C ALA A 818 -1.97 -12.99 -18.32
N PRO A 819 -2.11 -11.82 -18.97
CA PRO A 819 -1.36 -10.63 -18.56
C PRO A 819 -1.61 -10.18 -17.11
N THR A 820 -0.52 -9.90 -16.38
CA THR A 820 -0.59 -9.17 -15.10
C THR A 820 -0.79 -7.67 -15.33
N ASP A 821 -1.09 -6.90 -14.29
CA ASP A 821 -1.16 -5.44 -14.39
C ASP A 821 0.17 -4.82 -14.83
N ASN A 822 1.29 -5.36 -14.33
CA ASN A 822 2.63 -4.96 -14.78
C ASN A 822 2.88 -5.30 -16.26
N ASP A 823 2.29 -6.37 -16.80
CA ASP A 823 2.39 -6.67 -18.23
C ASP A 823 1.66 -5.62 -19.07
N PHE A 824 0.50 -5.12 -18.60
CA PHE A 824 -0.17 -3.96 -19.21
C PHE A 824 0.65 -2.68 -19.07
N GLY A 825 1.32 -2.46 -17.94
CA GLY A 825 2.26 -1.36 -17.73
C GLY A 825 3.61 -1.49 -18.43
N GLY A 826 3.89 -2.66 -19.01
CA GLY A 826 5.23 -3.15 -19.31
C GLY A 826 5.99 -2.40 -20.42
N GLY A 827 6.65 -1.28 -20.14
CA GLY A 827 7.43 -0.53 -21.13
C GLY A 827 6.60 0.40 -22.03
N LYS A 828 7.26 1.18 -22.89
CA LYS A 828 6.64 2.25 -23.73
C LYS A 828 5.49 1.83 -24.66
N GLN A 829 5.24 0.53 -24.83
CA GLN A 829 4.20 0.00 -25.70
C GLN A 829 3.41 -1.14 -25.04
N ASN A 830 3.51 -1.28 -23.72
CA ASN A 830 2.96 -2.39 -22.94
C ASN A 830 3.60 -3.74 -23.34
N LEU A 831 3.71 -4.70 -22.44
CA LEU A 831 4.25 -6.02 -22.81
C LEU A 831 3.25 -6.73 -23.73
N VAL A 832 1.96 -6.66 -23.40
CA VAL A 832 0.87 -7.35 -24.09
C VAL A 832 0.89 -7.12 -25.61
N HIS A 833 1.00 -5.85 -26.04
CA HIS A 833 1.07 -5.49 -27.46
C HIS A 833 2.40 -5.84 -28.14
N ARG A 834 3.53 -5.80 -27.42
CA ARG A 834 4.84 -6.16 -28.01
C ARG A 834 5.01 -7.68 -28.12
N ALA A 835 4.42 -8.43 -27.21
CA ALA A 835 4.49 -9.88 -27.10
C ALA A 835 3.35 -10.60 -27.85
N GLN A 836 2.45 -9.88 -28.51
CA GLN A 836 1.30 -10.42 -29.26
C GLN A 836 1.70 -11.54 -30.25
N VAL A 837 2.89 -11.46 -30.86
CA VAL A 837 3.39 -12.49 -31.77
C VAL A 837 3.48 -13.86 -31.10
N TRP A 838 3.84 -13.89 -29.81
CA TRP A 838 3.95 -15.11 -29.02
C TRP A 838 2.57 -15.69 -28.68
N LYS A 839 1.60 -14.83 -28.34
CA LYS A 839 0.20 -15.24 -28.18
C LYS A 839 -0.36 -15.84 -29.47
N THR A 840 -0.13 -15.17 -30.59
CA THR A 840 -0.63 -15.61 -31.90
C THR A 840 0.00 -16.95 -32.29
N ALA A 841 1.31 -17.08 -32.13
CA ALA A 841 2.03 -18.33 -32.38
C ALA A 841 1.58 -19.47 -31.46
N ASN A 842 1.26 -19.17 -30.20
CA ASN A 842 0.68 -20.12 -29.24
C ASN A 842 -0.66 -20.67 -29.75
N ASP A 843 -1.56 -19.76 -30.15
CA ASP A 843 -2.93 -20.09 -30.54
C ASP A 843 -2.99 -20.80 -31.91
N ASN A 844 -2.11 -20.40 -32.84
CA ASN A 844 -2.07 -20.91 -34.21
C ASN A 844 -1.08 -22.06 -34.44
N GLN A 845 -0.48 -22.62 -33.40
CA GLN A 845 0.53 -23.68 -33.54
C GLN A 845 0.00 -24.88 -34.35
N GLN A 846 0.85 -25.46 -35.21
CA GLN A 846 0.46 -26.58 -36.08
C GLN A 846 1.47 -27.72 -36.03
N GLY A 847 1.04 -28.86 -35.49
CA GLY A 847 1.78 -30.11 -35.56
C GLY A 847 1.94 -30.61 -36.99
N GLN A 848 3.15 -31.04 -37.35
CA GLN A 848 3.55 -31.50 -38.69
C GLN A 848 3.62 -33.03 -38.78
N GLY A 849 2.94 -33.72 -37.87
CA GLY A 849 2.93 -35.18 -37.77
C GLY A 849 3.89 -35.73 -36.72
N ILE A 850 3.86 -37.06 -36.58
CA ILE A 850 4.71 -37.83 -35.67
C ILE A 850 5.53 -38.84 -36.47
N LYS A 851 6.83 -38.90 -36.18
CA LYS A 851 7.77 -39.81 -36.82
C LYS A 851 8.29 -40.81 -35.79
N LEU A 852 8.25 -42.10 -36.11
CA LEU A 852 8.99 -43.10 -35.35
C LEU A 852 10.49 -42.96 -35.67
N VAL A 853 11.30 -42.62 -34.67
CA VAL A 853 12.76 -42.45 -34.80
C VAL A 853 13.47 -43.77 -34.55
N SER A 854 13.10 -44.46 -33.47
CA SER A 854 13.61 -45.79 -33.13
C SER A 854 12.56 -46.59 -32.35
N SER A 855 12.67 -47.91 -32.42
CA SER A 855 11.89 -48.83 -31.59
C SER A 855 12.71 -50.08 -31.31
N THR A 856 12.78 -50.47 -30.05
CA THR A 856 13.33 -51.73 -29.54
C THR A 856 12.20 -52.51 -28.88
N ALA A 857 12.51 -53.70 -28.35
CA ALA A 857 11.52 -54.50 -27.62
C ALA A 857 10.99 -53.81 -26.33
N ASN A 858 11.73 -52.85 -25.79
CA ASN A 858 11.48 -52.24 -24.48
C ASN A 858 11.46 -50.69 -24.51
N GLU A 859 11.56 -50.08 -25.69
CA GLU A 859 11.56 -48.63 -25.83
C GLU A 859 11.08 -48.20 -27.23
N ALA A 860 10.43 -47.05 -27.31
CA ALA A 860 10.14 -46.36 -28.57
C ALA A 860 10.49 -44.88 -28.45
N VAL A 861 11.09 -44.32 -29.50
CA VAL A 861 11.37 -42.88 -29.62
C VAL A 861 10.55 -42.33 -30.77
N LEU A 862 9.69 -41.35 -30.49
CA LEU A 862 8.90 -40.64 -31.48
C LEU A 862 9.26 -39.16 -31.48
N GLU A 863 9.23 -38.54 -32.66
CA GLU A 863 9.53 -37.11 -32.84
C GLU A 863 8.34 -36.40 -33.47
N GLN A 864 7.86 -35.34 -32.82
CA GLN A 864 6.88 -34.41 -33.34
C GLN A 864 7.55 -33.06 -33.62
N VAL A 865 7.27 -32.49 -34.78
CA VAL A 865 7.60 -31.09 -35.07
C VAL A 865 6.33 -30.25 -35.05
N VAL A 866 6.35 -29.13 -34.33
CA VAL A 866 5.27 -28.14 -34.32
C VAL A 866 5.78 -26.85 -34.93
N SER A 867 5.10 -26.38 -35.97
CA SER A 867 5.38 -25.10 -36.62
C SER A 867 4.74 -23.95 -35.85
N LEU A 868 5.52 -22.91 -35.60
CA LEU A 868 5.10 -21.63 -35.00
C LEU A 868 5.34 -20.53 -36.03
N SER A 869 4.64 -20.62 -37.16
CA SER A 869 4.89 -19.79 -38.35
C SER A 869 4.80 -18.29 -38.07
N ASP A 870 3.88 -17.86 -37.20
CA ASP A 870 3.72 -16.45 -36.80
C ASP A 870 4.97 -15.87 -36.12
N ALA A 871 5.75 -16.72 -35.43
CA ALA A 871 6.97 -16.36 -34.73
C ALA A 871 8.26 -16.74 -35.46
N GLU A 872 8.18 -17.20 -36.73
CA GLU A 872 9.34 -17.73 -37.48
C GLU A 872 10.14 -18.76 -36.66
N SER A 873 9.43 -19.67 -36.01
CA SER A 873 10.01 -20.63 -35.08
C SER A 873 9.40 -22.01 -35.25
N MET A 874 10.05 -23.00 -34.67
CA MET A 874 9.54 -24.36 -34.58
C MET A 874 9.91 -24.95 -33.22
N VAL A 875 9.15 -25.93 -32.76
CA VAL A 875 9.49 -26.72 -31.59
C VAL A 875 9.48 -28.19 -31.97
N THR A 876 10.49 -28.92 -31.53
CA THR A 876 10.59 -30.37 -31.68
C THR A 876 10.38 -31.02 -30.33
N TYR A 877 9.40 -31.92 -30.25
CA TYR A 877 9.19 -32.82 -29.12
C TYR A 877 9.77 -34.19 -29.47
N SER A 878 10.66 -34.71 -28.64
CA SER A 878 11.09 -36.10 -28.69
C SER A 878 10.52 -36.85 -27.49
N TYR A 879 9.68 -37.84 -27.78
CA TYR A 879 9.02 -38.71 -26.81
C TYR A 879 9.76 -40.05 -26.74
N THR A 880 10.47 -40.29 -25.64
CA THR A 880 11.06 -41.61 -25.35
C THR A 880 10.14 -42.35 -24.39
N ILE A 881 9.56 -43.46 -24.84
CA ILE A 881 8.57 -44.27 -24.12
C ILE A 881 9.23 -45.60 -23.73
N ASN A 882 9.33 -45.91 -22.44
CA ASN A 882 9.92 -47.18 -21.98
C ASN A 882 8.87 -48.27 -21.75
N GLY A 883 9.30 -49.50 -21.46
CA GLY A 883 8.44 -50.66 -21.23
C GLY A 883 7.47 -50.57 -20.05
N LEU A 884 7.61 -49.57 -19.17
CA LEU A 884 6.70 -49.31 -18.05
C LEU A 884 5.60 -48.28 -18.42
N GLY A 885 5.64 -47.75 -19.64
CA GLY A 885 4.72 -46.72 -20.10
C GLY A 885 5.17 -45.29 -19.77
N GLU A 886 6.31 -45.09 -19.10
CA GLU A 886 6.81 -43.75 -18.80
C GLU A 886 7.25 -43.02 -20.07
N VAL A 887 7.00 -41.70 -20.12
CA VAL A 887 7.31 -40.86 -21.29
C VAL A 887 8.29 -39.76 -20.90
N LYS A 888 9.54 -39.87 -21.33
CA LYS A 888 10.46 -38.72 -21.33
C LYS A 888 10.14 -37.83 -22.52
N VAL A 889 9.99 -36.54 -22.24
CA VAL A 889 9.70 -35.49 -23.22
C VAL A 889 10.89 -34.55 -23.25
N ASP A 890 11.65 -34.58 -24.35
CA ASP A 890 12.67 -33.58 -24.65
C ASP A 890 12.08 -32.53 -25.60
N VAL A 891 12.19 -31.25 -25.22
CA VAL A 891 11.64 -30.13 -25.99
C VAL A 891 12.79 -29.25 -26.48
N ASP A 892 12.92 -29.11 -27.80
CA ASP A 892 13.87 -28.19 -28.45
C ASP A 892 13.09 -27.08 -29.17
N PHE A 893 13.03 -25.89 -28.57
CA PHE A 893 12.46 -24.71 -29.18
C PHE A 893 13.54 -23.99 -30.00
N GLY A 894 13.42 -24.06 -31.32
CA GLY A 894 14.32 -23.43 -32.28
C GLY A 894 13.76 -22.09 -32.77
N PHE A 895 14.47 -21.01 -32.45
CA PHE A 895 14.12 -19.67 -32.89
C PHE A 895 14.92 -19.30 -34.15
N SER A 896 14.28 -19.42 -35.32
CA SER A 896 14.92 -19.08 -36.61
C SER A 896 14.70 -17.63 -37.04
N GLY A 897 13.84 -16.90 -36.31
CA GLY A 897 13.56 -15.50 -36.56
C GLY A 897 14.79 -14.62 -36.33
N ASN A 898 14.80 -13.44 -36.95
CA ASN A 898 15.83 -12.45 -36.64
C ASN A 898 15.45 -11.67 -35.37
N ALA A 899 16.07 -11.99 -34.23
CA ALA A 899 15.84 -11.31 -32.94
C ALA A 899 16.05 -9.78 -32.99
N LYS A 900 16.82 -9.29 -33.96
CA LYS A 900 17.07 -7.86 -34.20
C LYS A 900 16.18 -7.27 -35.30
N ALA A 901 15.30 -8.07 -35.91
CA ALA A 901 14.35 -7.60 -36.92
C ALA A 901 13.52 -6.46 -36.35
N LYS A 902 13.24 -5.48 -37.20
CA LYS A 902 12.40 -4.35 -36.83
C LYS A 902 11.21 -4.25 -37.76
N VAL A 903 10.05 -3.99 -37.20
CA VAL A 903 8.81 -3.72 -37.94
C VAL A 903 8.45 -2.25 -37.84
N GLU A 904 7.90 -1.72 -38.93
CA GLU A 904 7.30 -0.39 -38.91
C GLU A 904 5.99 -0.43 -38.13
N PHE A 905 5.71 0.64 -37.40
CA PHE A 905 4.41 0.82 -36.75
C PHE A 905 4.02 2.30 -36.78
N ASN A 906 2.72 2.57 -36.72
CA ASN A 906 2.21 3.93 -36.61
C ASN A 906 2.22 4.34 -35.13
N LYS A 907 2.92 5.43 -34.82
CA LYS A 907 2.85 6.06 -33.50
C LYS A 907 1.48 6.75 -33.35
N PRO A 908 0.99 6.94 -32.11
CA PRO A 908 -0.26 7.66 -31.85
C PRO A 908 -0.33 9.06 -32.48
N ASN A 909 0.82 9.73 -32.68
CA ASN A 909 0.91 11.04 -33.33
C ASN A 909 1.00 10.98 -34.87
N GLY A 910 0.61 9.86 -35.49
CA GLY A 910 0.63 9.67 -36.95
C GLY A 910 2.01 9.48 -37.58
N LYS A 911 3.10 9.50 -36.81
CA LYS A 911 4.46 9.27 -37.33
C LYS A 911 4.79 7.78 -37.43
N LYS A 912 5.54 7.38 -38.45
CA LYS A 912 6.10 6.02 -38.52
C LYS A 912 7.26 5.84 -37.54
N GLY A 913 7.28 4.73 -36.83
CA GLY A 913 8.38 4.28 -35.98
C GLY A 913 8.86 2.89 -36.40
N LYS A 914 10.03 2.48 -35.89
CA LYS A 914 10.52 1.10 -35.96
C LYS A 914 10.58 0.53 -34.55
N ARG A 915 10.07 -0.68 -34.35
CA ARG A 915 10.18 -1.46 -33.10
C ARG A 915 10.78 -2.82 -33.38
N ASN A 916 11.32 -3.48 -32.37
CA ASN A 916 11.74 -4.87 -32.52
C ASN A 916 10.51 -5.71 -32.89
N LYS A 917 10.67 -6.62 -33.85
CA LYS A 917 9.62 -7.56 -34.27
C LYS A 917 9.25 -8.50 -33.12
N TYR A 918 10.27 -8.92 -32.36
CA TYR A 918 10.16 -9.85 -31.25
C TYR A 918 10.53 -9.15 -29.94
N SER A 919 9.69 -9.32 -28.93
CA SER A 919 9.96 -8.93 -27.54
C SER A 919 10.46 -10.13 -26.73
N GLU A 920 10.69 -9.89 -25.45
CA GLU A 920 10.70 -10.91 -24.42
C GLU A 920 9.48 -11.86 -24.53
N ILE A 921 9.70 -13.15 -24.27
CA ILE A 921 8.72 -14.24 -24.34
C ILE A 921 8.06 -14.40 -22.96
N PRO A 922 6.73 -14.35 -22.82
CA PRO A 922 6.08 -14.44 -21.51
C PRO A 922 6.31 -15.78 -20.79
N ARG A 923 6.16 -16.90 -21.50
CA ARG A 923 6.29 -18.26 -20.97
C ARG A 923 6.99 -19.15 -22.01
N ILE A 924 7.75 -20.15 -21.58
CA ILE A 924 8.16 -21.28 -22.43
C ILE A 924 7.88 -22.55 -21.64
N GLY A 925 6.95 -23.35 -22.15
CA GLY A 925 6.50 -24.56 -21.47
C GLY A 925 5.63 -25.44 -22.33
N SER A 926 4.97 -26.39 -21.68
CA SER A 926 3.94 -27.24 -22.28
C SER A 926 2.67 -27.20 -21.44
N ASN A 927 1.51 -27.26 -22.11
CA ASN A 927 0.19 -27.27 -21.48
C ASN A 927 -0.60 -28.50 -21.94
N PHE A 928 -1.33 -29.12 -21.01
CA PHE A 928 -2.29 -30.18 -21.29
C PHE A 928 -3.46 -30.11 -20.31
N GLN A 929 -4.51 -30.89 -20.55
CA GLN A 929 -5.64 -31.00 -19.61
C GLN A 929 -5.86 -32.44 -19.20
N MET A 930 -6.20 -32.63 -17.94
CA MET A 930 -6.64 -33.90 -17.35
C MET A 930 -8.13 -33.80 -16.99
N PRO A 931 -8.85 -34.93 -16.89
CA PRO A 931 -10.19 -34.98 -16.30
C PRO A 931 -10.25 -34.36 -14.90
N VAL A 932 -11.41 -33.81 -14.51
CA VAL A 932 -11.57 -33.05 -13.26
C VAL A 932 -11.26 -33.86 -12.00
N GLU A 933 -11.40 -35.19 -12.06
CA GLU A 933 -11.19 -36.05 -10.90
C GLU A 933 -9.73 -36.10 -10.42
N PHE A 934 -8.76 -35.69 -11.25
CA PHE A 934 -7.33 -35.63 -10.90
C PHE A 934 -6.98 -34.36 -10.10
N ASP A 935 -7.77 -34.11 -9.05
CA ASP A 935 -7.78 -32.86 -8.29
C ASP A 935 -6.78 -32.84 -7.13
N GLN A 936 -6.15 -33.97 -6.79
CA GLN A 936 -5.19 -34.04 -5.68
C GLN A 936 -3.78 -33.73 -6.17
N VAL A 937 -3.16 -32.71 -5.60
CA VAL A 937 -1.82 -32.22 -5.95
C VAL A 937 -0.85 -32.49 -4.83
N THR A 938 0.29 -33.12 -5.15
CA THR A 938 1.47 -33.16 -4.26
C THR A 938 2.72 -32.84 -5.07
N TYR A 939 3.59 -31.96 -4.57
CA TYR A 939 4.84 -31.61 -5.27
C TYR A 939 6.02 -31.44 -4.32
N TYR A 940 7.24 -31.64 -4.86
CA TYR A 940 8.51 -31.32 -4.21
C TYR A 940 9.18 -30.15 -4.94
N GLY A 941 9.22 -28.98 -4.30
CA GLY A 941 9.72 -27.73 -4.90
C GLY A 941 9.39 -26.53 -4.02
N ARG A 942 9.35 -25.31 -4.55
CA ARG A 942 9.10 -24.11 -3.73
C ARG A 942 7.62 -23.93 -3.36
N GLY A 943 7.34 -23.66 -2.08
CA GLY A 943 5.97 -23.40 -1.59
C GLY A 943 5.91 -22.79 -0.18
N PRO A 944 4.71 -22.75 0.43
CA PRO A 944 3.43 -23.26 -0.10
C PRO A 944 2.70 -22.29 -1.03
N HIS A 945 3.00 -20.99 -0.96
CA HIS A 945 2.38 -19.93 -1.76
C HIS A 945 2.97 -19.82 -3.16
N GLU A 946 2.26 -19.11 -4.05
CA GLU A 946 2.74 -18.86 -5.41
C GLU A 946 4.04 -18.05 -5.43
N ASN A 947 4.91 -18.37 -6.38
CA ASN A 947 6.23 -17.77 -6.51
C ASN A 947 6.68 -17.74 -7.98
N TYR A 948 7.50 -16.76 -8.33
CA TYR A 948 7.94 -16.46 -9.70
C TYR A 948 9.46 -16.25 -9.77
N TRP A 949 10.01 -16.20 -10.98
CA TRP A 949 11.46 -16.12 -11.20
C TRP A 949 12.15 -14.98 -10.43
N ASP A 950 11.48 -13.83 -10.30
CA ASP A 950 11.95 -12.65 -9.57
C ASP A 950 11.28 -12.44 -8.20
N ARG A 951 10.47 -13.39 -7.71
CA ARG A 951 9.78 -13.34 -6.41
C ARG A 951 9.60 -14.75 -5.82
N LYS A 952 10.64 -15.28 -5.15
CA LYS A 952 10.63 -16.67 -4.64
C LYS A 952 11.49 -16.94 -3.40
N ASN A 953 12.08 -15.92 -2.79
CA ASN A 953 12.98 -16.10 -1.64
C ASN A 953 12.24 -16.55 -0.37
N SER A 954 10.96 -16.20 -0.26
CA SER A 954 10.04 -16.61 0.82
C SER A 954 9.52 -18.03 0.69
N ALA A 955 9.60 -18.63 -0.50
CA ALA A 955 9.08 -19.96 -0.77
C ALA A 955 10.19 -21.00 -0.66
N PHE A 956 10.14 -21.83 0.39
CA PHE A 956 11.16 -22.86 0.66
C PHE A 956 10.92 -24.10 -0.19
N VAL A 957 12.00 -24.81 -0.50
CA VAL A 957 11.95 -26.13 -1.11
C VAL A 957 11.50 -27.15 -0.07
N GLY A 958 10.42 -27.87 -0.36
CA GLY A 958 9.80 -28.85 0.54
C GLY A 958 8.71 -29.65 -0.17
N ILE A 959 8.10 -30.62 0.52
CA ILE A 959 6.93 -31.36 0.02
C ILE A 959 5.65 -30.65 0.46
N TYR A 960 4.80 -30.35 -0.53
CA TYR A 960 3.54 -29.66 -0.35
C TYR A 960 2.38 -30.47 -0.94
N GLN A 961 1.23 -30.49 -0.29
CA GLN A 961 0.02 -31.19 -0.76
C GLN A 961 -1.26 -30.36 -0.62
N GLY A 962 -2.22 -30.56 -1.52
CA GLY A 962 -3.53 -29.89 -1.49
C GLY A 962 -4.39 -30.27 -2.70
N GLU A 963 -5.42 -29.48 -2.96
CA GLU A 963 -6.26 -29.61 -4.17
C GLU A 963 -5.81 -28.61 -5.25
N VAL A 964 -6.24 -28.81 -6.51
CA VAL A 964 -5.93 -27.88 -7.61
C VAL A 964 -6.39 -26.45 -7.28
N LYS A 965 -7.54 -26.31 -6.63
CA LYS A 965 -8.07 -25.00 -6.22
C LYS A 965 -7.17 -24.25 -5.23
N ASP A 966 -6.36 -24.97 -4.43
CA ASP A 966 -5.51 -24.38 -3.39
C ASP A 966 -4.24 -23.74 -4.01
N LEU A 967 -3.93 -24.04 -5.27
CA LEU A 967 -2.78 -23.45 -5.97
C LEU A 967 -3.02 -22.00 -6.38
N ALA A 968 -4.27 -21.61 -6.62
CA ALA A 968 -4.66 -20.32 -7.17
C ALA A 968 -4.73 -19.21 -6.10
N PHE A 969 -4.47 -17.97 -6.52
CA PHE A 969 -4.78 -16.77 -5.74
C PHE A 969 -5.82 -15.92 -6.47
N ALA A 970 -6.80 -15.43 -5.71
CA ALA A 970 -7.96 -14.73 -6.24
C ALA A 970 -7.75 -13.21 -6.33
N TYR A 971 -6.84 -12.77 -7.22
CA TYR A 971 -6.68 -11.35 -7.52
C TYR A 971 -8.00 -10.73 -8.01
N ILE A 972 -8.39 -9.57 -7.45
CA ILE A 972 -9.67 -8.90 -7.74
C ILE A 972 -9.88 -8.79 -9.26
N ARG A 973 -8.91 -8.24 -9.99
CA ARG A 973 -8.84 -8.35 -11.44
C ARG A 973 -8.17 -9.69 -11.81
N PRO A 974 -8.85 -10.59 -12.55
CA PRO A 974 -8.27 -11.88 -12.93
C PRO A 974 -7.01 -11.76 -13.78
N GLN A 975 -6.00 -12.58 -13.48
CA GLN A 975 -4.69 -12.59 -14.16
C GLN A 975 -3.93 -13.90 -13.92
N GLU A 976 -2.71 -14.01 -14.49
CA GLU A 976 -1.79 -15.10 -14.17
C GLU A 976 -1.55 -15.21 -12.65
N ASN A 977 -1.72 -16.42 -12.13
CA ASN A 977 -1.59 -16.77 -10.72
C ASN A 977 -1.20 -18.26 -10.58
N GLY A 978 -0.74 -18.65 -9.39
CA GLY A 978 -0.59 -20.05 -8.98
C GLY A 978 0.71 -20.74 -9.41
N ASN A 979 1.68 -20.01 -9.97
CA ASN A 979 2.98 -20.60 -10.33
C ASN A 979 3.74 -21.13 -9.10
N ARG A 980 4.43 -22.26 -9.25
CA ARG A 980 5.41 -22.80 -8.31
C ARG A 980 6.72 -23.06 -9.05
N SER A 981 7.82 -22.50 -8.56
CA SER A 981 9.13 -22.61 -9.22
C SER A 981 10.02 -23.68 -8.61
N ASP A 982 11.06 -24.06 -9.37
CA ASP A 982 12.10 -25.00 -8.97
C ASP A 982 11.51 -26.37 -8.51
N ILE A 983 10.50 -26.87 -9.23
CA ILE A 983 9.85 -28.16 -8.94
C ILE A 983 10.73 -29.31 -9.43
N ARG A 984 10.99 -30.29 -8.55
CA ARG A 984 11.67 -31.55 -8.89
C ARG A 984 10.67 -32.54 -9.47
N TRP A 985 9.52 -32.69 -8.80
CA TRP A 985 8.40 -33.47 -9.28
C TRP A 985 7.06 -32.95 -8.73
N ALA A 986 5.99 -33.19 -9.47
CA ALA A 986 4.61 -32.94 -9.06
C ALA A 986 3.73 -34.14 -9.42
N THR A 987 2.65 -34.37 -8.68
CA THR A 987 1.65 -35.41 -8.94
C THR A 987 0.27 -34.80 -9.00
N LEU A 988 -0.55 -35.31 -9.91
CA LEU A 988 -1.97 -35.00 -10.07
C LEU A 988 -2.72 -36.33 -10.06
N THR A 989 -3.48 -36.57 -9.00
CA THR A 989 -4.13 -37.87 -8.75
C THR A 989 -5.60 -37.72 -8.44
N ASN A 990 -6.36 -38.78 -8.68
CA ASN A 990 -7.71 -38.91 -8.18
C ASN A 990 -7.71 -39.39 -6.72
N LYS A 991 -8.90 -39.54 -6.13
CA LYS A 991 -9.05 -39.98 -4.73
C LYS A 991 -8.54 -41.40 -4.45
N ASP A 992 -8.41 -42.23 -5.48
CA ASP A 992 -7.85 -43.58 -5.37
C ASP A 992 -6.32 -43.59 -5.48
N GLY A 993 -5.69 -42.43 -5.70
CA GLY A 993 -4.25 -42.27 -5.87
C GLY A 993 -3.74 -42.58 -7.28
N ILE A 994 -4.63 -42.84 -8.23
CA ILE A 994 -4.30 -43.06 -9.64
C ILE A 994 -4.10 -41.70 -10.31
N GLY A 995 -3.07 -41.55 -11.13
CA GLY A 995 -2.86 -40.31 -11.87
C GLY A 995 -1.51 -40.23 -12.57
N LEU A 996 -0.97 -39.01 -12.61
CA LEU A 996 0.25 -38.69 -13.34
C LEU A 996 1.28 -38.00 -12.43
N LYS A 997 2.51 -38.50 -12.46
CA LYS A 997 3.69 -37.84 -11.91
C LYS A 997 4.47 -37.16 -13.03
N ILE A 998 4.80 -35.89 -12.83
CA ILE A 998 5.66 -35.08 -13.69
C ILE A 998 6.99 -34.91 -12.96
N SER A 999 8.11 -35.26 -13.59
CA SER A 999 9.45 -35.08 -13.01
C SER A 999 10.33 -34.22 -13.93
N GLY A 1000 10.99 -33.21 -13.39
CA GLY A 1000 11.89 -32.33 -14.13
C GLY A 1000 13.28 -32.92 -14.33
N LEU A 1001 13.98 -32.48 -15.39
CA LEU A 1001 15.36 -32.85 -15.68
C LEU A 1001 16.24 -31.59 -15.86
N PRO A 1002 16.71 -30.94 -14.77
CA PRO A 1002 16.55 -31.32 -13.36
C PRO A 1002 15.31 -30.76 -12.66
N ASN A 1003 14.72 -29.67 -13.16
CA ASN A 1003 13.55 -29.03 -12.55
C ASN A 1003 12.70 -28.30 -13.59
N PHE A 1004 11.50 -27.88 -13.18
CA PHE A 1004 10.53 -27.14 -13.98
C PHE A 1004 9.70 -26.19 -13.09
N ASP A 1005 8.92 -25.31 -13.72
CA ASP A 1005 7.90 -24.49 -13.05
C ASP A 1005 6.52 -25.10 -13.34
N PHE A 1006 5.62 -25.05 -12.36
CA PHE A 1006 4.33 -25.76 -12.39
C PHE A 1006 3.17 -24.85 -12.01
N SER A 1007 2.04 -25.00 -12.70
CA SER A 1007 0.73 -24.49 -12.24
C SER A 1007 -0.39 -25.42 -12.70
N ALA A 1008 -1.48 -25.46 -11.91
CA ALA A 1008 -2.69 -26.14 -12.31
C ALA A 1008 -3.94 -25.38 -11.86
N HIS A 1009 -4.99 -25.41 -12.69
CA HIS A 1009 -6.26 -24.72 -12.46
C HIS A 1009 -7.44 -25.56 -12.97
N HIS A 1010 -8.65 -25.29 -12.48
CA HIS A 1010 -9.88 -25.85 -13.09
C HIS A 1010 -10.39 -25.03 -14.28
N GLN A 1011 -9.57 -24.13 -14.80
CA GLN A 1011 -9.90 -23.21 -15.87
C GLN A 1011 -8.77 -23.25 -16.90
N PRO A 1012 -9.07 -23.13 -18.20
CA PRO A 1012 -8.03 -22.88 -19.18
C PRO A 1012 -7.45 -21.48 -18.95
N GLN A 1013 -6.19 -21.29 -19.35
CA GLN A 1013 -5.50 -20.00 -19.22
C GLN A 1013 -6.26 -18.83 -19.87
N SER A 1014 -7.01 -19.09 -20.95
CA SER A 1014 -7.84 -18.10 -21.64
C SER A 1014 -8.89 -17.45 -20.75
N ASP A 1015 -9.32 -18.10 -19.67
CA ASP A 1015 -10.32 -17.53 -18.77
C ASP A 1015 -9.75 -16.36 -17.97
N PHE A 1016 -8.45 -16.37 -17.68
CA PHE A 1016 -7.77 -15.27 -16.99
C PHE A 1016 -7.26 -14.16 -17.95
N ASP A 1017 -7.26 -14.40 -19.26
CA ASP A 1017 -6.72 -13.48 -20.27
C ASP A 1017 -7.82 -12.56 -20.85
N PRO A 1018 -7.82 -11.25 -20.55
CA PRO A 1018 -8.79 -10.31 -21.13
C PRO A 1018 -8.46 -9.90 -22.57
N GLY A 1019 -7.32 -10.30 -23.12
CA GLY A 1019 -6.84 -9.93 -24.45
C GLY A 1019 -5.80 -8.82 -24.42
N LEU A 1020 -5.82 -7.95 -25.44
CA LEU A 1020 -4.80 -6.92 -25.63
C LEU A 1020 -5.00 -5.66 -24.77
N GLU A 1021 -6.20 -5.50 -24.24
CA GLU A 1021 -6.59 -4.40 -23.36
C GLU A 1021 -7.17 -4.97 -22.07
N LYS A 1022 -7.12 -4.18 -21.00
CA LYS A 1022 -7.83 -4.51 -19.77
C LYS A 1022 -9.34 -4.54 -20.05
N ALA A 1023 -10.03 -5.41 -19.33
CA ALA A 1023 -11.49 -5.50 -19.35
C ALA A 1023 -12.02 -5.33 -17.93
N GLN A 1024 -13.21 -4.75 -17.80
CA GLN A 1024 -13.93 -4.69 -16.52
C GLN A 1024 -14.36 -6.11 -16.14
N ARG A 1025 -13.59 -6.75 -15.26
CA ARG A 1025 -13.74 -8.17 -14.89
C ARG A 1025 -13.31 -8.38 -13.45
N HIS A 1026 -13.98 -9.31 -12.79
CA HIS A 1026 -13.76 -9.65 -11.39
C HIS A 1026 -13.45 -11.14 -11.25
N TYR A 1027 -12.80 -11.54 -10.14
CA TYR A 1027 -12.52 -12.96 -9.90
C TYR A 1027 -13.77 -13.84 -9.88
N THR A 1028 -14.93 -13.27 -9.51
CA THR A 1028 -16.24 -13.93 -9.60
C THR A 1028 -16.64 -14.32 -11.03
N ASP A 1029 -16.04 -13.72 -12.05
CA ASP A 1029 -16.25 -14.10 -13.47
C ASP A 1029 -15.48 -15.36 -13.87
N ILE A 1030 -14.58 -15.86 -13.01
CA ILE A 1030 -13.73 -17.02 -13.28
C ILE A 1030 -14.43 -18.30 -12.82
N VAL A 1031 -15.23 -18.87 -13.73
CA VAL A 1031 -16.06 -20.04 -13.44
C VAL A 1031 -15.25 -21.35 -13.50
N LYS A 1032 -15.36 -22.19 -12.46
CA LYS A 1032 -14.80 -23.55 -12.45
C LYS A 1032 -15.34 -24.38 -13.62
N ARG A 1033 -14.45 -25.07 -14.35
CA ARG A 1033 -14.81 -26.00 -15.44
C ARG A 1033 -14.51 -27.46 -15.07
N ASP A 1034 -15.05 -28.37 -15.87
CA ASP A 1034 -14.90 -29.82 -15.72
C ASP A 1034 -13.58 -30.30 -16.35
N LEU A 1035 -12.45 -29.81 -15.80
CA LEU A 1035 -11.09 -30.12 -16.21
C LEU A 1035 -10.08 -29.79 -15.11
N VAL A 1036 -8.86 -30.30 -15.27
CA VAL A 1036 -7.64 -29.76 -14.64
C VAL A 1036 -6.67 -29.35 -15.75
N ASN A 1037 -6.43 -28.05 -15.89
CA ASN A 1037 -5.47 -27.47 -16.82
C ASN A 1037 -4.09 -27.44 -16.17
N VAL A 1038 -3.07 -28.01 -16.82
CA VAL A 1038 -1.73 -28.19 -16.25
C VAL A 1038 -0.70 -27.51 -17.13
N ASN A 1039 0.17 -26.68 -16.52
CA ASN A 1039 1.35 -26.12 -17.17
C ASN A 1039 2.63 -26.74 -16.59
N VAL A 1040 3.51 -27.16 -17.49
CA VAL A 1040 4.86 -27.68 -17.20
C VAL A 1040 5.85 -26.78 -17.93
N ASP A 1041 6.38 -25.80 -17.21
CA ASP A 1041 7.16 -24.71 -17.79
C ASP A 1041 8.66 -24.96 -17.63
N PHE A 1042 9.44 -24.69 -18.67
CA PHE A 1042 10.87 -24.47 -18.49
C PHE A 1042 11.09 -23.26 -17.60
N LYS A 1043 10.35 -22.18 -17.91
CA LYS A 1043 10.39 -20.92 -17.19
C LYS A 1043 9.28 -19.98 -17.63
N GLN A 1044 8.98 -19.02 -16.76
CA GLN A 1044 8.17 -17.85 -17.04
C GLN A 1044 8.97 -16.57 -16.83
N THR A 1045 8.77 -15.54 -17.66
CA THR A 1045 9.33 -14.20 -17.40
C THR A 1045 8.83 -13.68 -16.04
N GLY A 1046 9.66 -12.94 -15.30
CA GLY A 1046 9.31 -12.38 -14.00
C GLY A 1046 8.05 -11.51 -14.00
N VAL A 1047 7.51 -11.24 -12.82
CA VAL A 1047 6.30 -10.40 -12.66
C VAL A 1047 6.61 -8.90 -12.67
N GLY A 1048 7.86 -8.49 -12.39
CA GLY A 1048 8.22 -7.07 -12.30
C GLY A 1048 7.56 -6.36 -11.11
N GLY A 1049 7.58 -5.03 -11.10
CA GLY A 1049 6.98 -4.24 -10.02
C GLY A 1049 7.69 -2.93 -9.67
N ASP A 1050 8.77 -2.53 -10.36
CA ASP A 1050 9.36 -1.19 -10.13
C ASP A 1050 8.30 -0.08 -10.25
N ASN A 1051 7.37 -0.24 -11.20
CA ASN A 1051 6.08 0.43 -11.36
C ASN A 1051 5.20 -0.32 -12.38
N SER A 1052 3.93 0.06 -12.51
CA SER A 1052 2.96 -0.55 -13.43
C SER A 1052 2.57 0.35 -14.63
N TRP A 1053 3.44 1.27 -15.05
CA TRP A 1053 3.18 2.22 -16.16
C TRP A 1053 4.42 2.56 -16.99
N GLY A 1054 5.42 1.69 -16.98
CA GLY A 1054 6.53 1.81 -17.93
C GLY A 1054 7.75 0.94 -17.62
N ALA A 1055 7.89 0.43 -16.40
CA ALA A 1055 8.90 -0.57 -16.10
C ALA A 1055 8.51 -1.93 -16.67
N SER A 1056 9.47 -2.85 -16.73
CA SER A 1056 9.21 -4.25 -17.06
C SER A 1056 10.05 -5.09 -16.10
N ALA A 1057 9.75 -6.39 -15.98
CA ALA A 1057 10.62 -7.31 -15.25
C ALA A 1057 12.09 -7.10 -15.68
N TRP A 1058 13.02 -7.11 -14.73
CA TRP A 1058 14.42 -6.80 -15.04
C TRP A 1058 14.98 -7.76 -16.09
N GLN A 1059 15.93 -7.28 -16.91
CA GLN A 1059 16.40 -8.04 -18.08
C GLN A 1059 16.90 -9.46 -17.77
N LYS A 1060 17.44 -9.69 -16.56
CA LYS A 1060 17.90 -11.01 -16.09
C LYS A 1060 16.77 -12.01 -15.81
N TYR A 1061 15.53 -11.54 -15.73
CA TYR A 1061 14.31 -12.32 -15.50
C TYR A 1061 13.40 -12.36 -16.74
N GLN A 1062 13.94 -12.09 -17.92
CA GLN A 1062 13.20 -12.10 -19.17
C GLN A 1062 13.68 -13.23 -20.07
N LEU A 1063 12.76 -14.00 -20.64
CA LEU A 1063 13.05 -14.94 -21.72
C LEU A 1063 13.24 -14.17 -23.03
N LYS A 1064 14.37 -14.38 -23.70
CA LYS A 1064 14.75 -13.67 -24.92
C LYS A 1064 14.33 -14.49 -26.15
N PRO A 1065 14.10 -13.89 -27.32
CA PRO A 1065 13.86 -14.64 -28.56
C PRO A 1065 15.16 -15.35 -29.02
N GLN A 1066 15.37 -16.57 -28.55
CA GLN A 1066 16.51 -17.44 -28.84
C GLN A 1066 16.13 -18.91 -28.63
N ASP A 1067 17.07 -19.82 -28.89
CA ASP A 1067 16.86 -21.26 -28.70
C ASP A 1067 16.78 -21.64 -27.21
N TYR A 1068 15.89 -22.57 -26.88
CA TYR A 1068 15.74 -23.14 -25.54
C TYR A 1068 15.52 -24.64 -25.57
N ARG A 1069 16.09 -25.34 -24.58
CA ARG A 1069 15.96 -26.78 -24.41
C ARG A 1069 15.64 -27.13 -22.98
N TYR A 1070 14.68 -28.03 -22.80
CA TYR A 1070 14.29 -28.54 -21.49
C TYR A 1070 13.65 -29.91 -21.64
N SER A 1071 13.62 -30.66 -20.55
CA SER A 1071 13.07 -32.01 -20.54
C SER A 1071 12.34 -32.31 -19.25
N PHE A 1072 11.33 -33.17 -19.33
CA PHE A 1072 10.59 -33.70 -18.20
C PHE A 1072 10.08 -35.11 -18.51
N THR A 1073 9.66 -35.83 -17.48
CA THR A 1073 9.12 -37.19 -17.60
C THR A 1073 7.68 -37.22 -17.09
N LEU A 1074 6.80 -37.88 -17.84
CA LEU A 1074 5.43 -38.22 -17.46
C LEU A 1074 5.36 -39.70 -17.08
N THR A 1075 5.24 -39.98 -15.79
CA THR A 1075 5.16 -41.33 -15.23
C THR A 1075 3.73 -41.56 -14.74
N PRO A 1076 3.03 -42.60 -15.23
CA PRO A 1076 1.73 -42.93 -14.70
C PRO A 1076 1.90 -43.59 -13.33
N ILE A 1077 1.00 -43.28 -12.39
CA ILE A 1077 1.03 -43.83 -11.04
C ILE A 1077 -0.31 -44.46 -10.70
N ASP A 1078 -0.27 -45.62 -10.05
CA ASP A 1078 -1.42 -46.37 -9.55
C ASP A 1078 -1.66 -46.13 -8.04
N LYS A 1079 -0.73 -45.41 -7.41
CA LYS A 1079 -0.80 -45.01 -6.00
C LYS A 1079 -0.08 -43.68 -5.80
N ALA A 1080 -0.74 -42.74 -5.13
CA ALA A 1080 -0.13 -41.49 -4.73
C ALA A 1080 1.06 -41.76 -3.77
N PRO A 1081 2.12 -40.94 -3.82
CA PRO A 1081 3.19 -41.01 -2.83
C PRO A 1081 2.61 -40.90 -1.41
N ALA A 1082 2.86 -41.90 -0.57
CA ALA A 1082 2.44 -41.86 0.82
C ALA A 1082 3.48 -41.10 1.63
N TYR A 1083 3.10 -39.92 2.13
CA TYR A 1083 3.84 -39.19 3.15
C TYR A 1083 3.01 -39.18 4.43
N GLU A 1084 3.66 -39.27 5.59
CA GLU A 1084 2.93 -39.04 6.84
C GLU A 1084 2.36 -37.62 6.80
N ALA A 1085 1.08 -37.46 7.13
CA ALA A 1085 0.39 -36.17 7.03
C ALA A 1085 1.05 -35.06 7.88
N GLU A 1086 1.84 -35.43 8.89
CA GLU A 1086 2.64 -34.54 9.73
C GLU A 1086 3.93 -34.04 9.05
N LEU A 1087 4.34 -34.65 7.92
CA LEU A 1087 5.59 -34.33 7.22
C LEU A 1087 5.38 -33.53 5.92
N ALA A 1088 4.16 -33.51 5.36
CA ALA A 1088 3.81 -32.73 4.17
C ALA A 1088 3.09 -31.44 4.56
N MET A 1089 3.53 -30.31 4.01
CA MET A 1089 2.91 -29.01 4.29
C MET A 1089 1.67 -28.80 3.43
N LYS A 1090 0.59 -28.26 3.99
CA LYS A 1090 -0.62 -27.99 3.21
C LYS A 1090 -0.41 -26.77 2.27
N ILE A 1091 -0.86 -26.90 1.02
CA ILE A 1091 -0.88 -25.79 0.07
C ILE A 1091 -1.87 -24.74 0.58
N GLY A 1092 -1.48 -23.47 0.53
CA GLY A 1092 -2.30 -22.35 0.99
C GLY A 1092 -2.33 -22.14 2.51
N THR A 1093 -1.67 -22.99 3.32
CA THR A 1093 -1.47 -22.69 4.75
C THR A 1093 -0.17 -21.91 4.95
N HIS A 1094 -0.25 -20.76 5.60
CA HIS A 1094 0.88 -19.85 5.80
C HIS A 1094 1.73 -20.30 7.00
N ASN A 1095 2.87 -20.98 6.79
CA ASN A 1095 3.96 -21.22 7.76
C ASN A 1095 3.64 -21.55 9.25
N GLU A 1096 2.38 -21.80 9.61
CA GLU A 1096 1.96 -22.41 10.86
C GLU A 1096 2.01 -23.91 10.66
N LEU A 1097 3.23 -24.44 10.57
CA LEU A 1097 3.44 -25.83 10.92
C LEU A 1097 3.43 -25.89 12.44
N LYS A 1098 2.23 -26.08 13.00
CA LYS A 1098 2.11 -26.94 14.19
C LYS A 1098 2.11 -28.39 13.75
#